data_AF-C6E5G2-F1
#
_entry.id   AF-C6E5G2-F1
#
_cell.length_a   1.000
_cell.length_b   1.000
_cell.length_c   1.000
_cell.angle_alpha   90.00
_cell.angle_beta   90.00
_cell.angle_gamma   90.00
#
_symmetry.space_group_name_H-M   'P 1'
#
loop_
_entity.id
_entity.type
_entity.pdbx_description
1 polymer ?
#
loop_
_entity_poly.entity_id
_entity_poly.type
_entity_poly.pdbx_seq_one_letter_code
_entity_poly.pdbx_strand_id
1 'polypeptide(L)'
;MTEPLYVSFLWHMHQPFYKDPVRGEYVLPWAYLHAVKDYYDMPAIVEAVEGAKVVFNLVPSLLEQILDYAGGKAVDPFLLRARPSPAELDDGDRLFLLENFFSANRQRMIEPYPRYRELFTRAGEGAPGAAAMRLASFSEQDLLDLQVWFYLAWTGEAARRRFPVFGELIRKGSHFSQEDKELLLETQRELISQVIPLYKKLHQEGKVELSVTPYFHPIMPLLCDSGIARVALPTANLPSIPFRYPEDARAQLLHAIASFERLFGFPPTGIWPSEGSVSDEVLGIMAQTGLPWTASDERVLAHTLPGGLDRERDPLYHPYTFSKDGREIALFFRDQGLSDLIGFTYSQWETERAVGDFLARLKEVRQRNRQARVVPVILDGENAWEYYAENGFPFLCRLYAALVQTPGVQLATFSEVLLRTGERRVLEHVHPGSWINADYGIWIGKPEENLGWDYIAKARAAAVQGNAEMATLLAGGESSDEAARQACMALYAAQGSDWFWWYGDDHFSPHAGRFDLLFRSHLMNVYQLLALEVPGELQQPIKKERPPGFVRAPAGLVTPAITGVVNDYFEWLSAGLYDLTRQGGAMHAADNLLQSFYYGFDLEYLYFRIDGVQPLEKTFRPEDRLSLHLLCGGEWRLDMQLGEGEGELQVLREGAWHGSGSIGRYCMGRSAGARVPLPPLRLEGGGTVLCYLCVTRAGTQVGRWPADAALPLVCAGPELGCEAHYNH
;
A
#
# COMPACT_ATOMS: atom_id res chain seq x y z
N MET A 1 -24.86 -36.99 -10.84
CA MET A 1 -23.50 -36.38 -10.96
C MET A 1 -23.33 -35.45 -9.77
N THR A 2 -22.19 -35.46 -9.09
CA THR A 2 -21.92 -34.50 -8.00
C THR A 2 -21.83 -33.09 -8.61
N GLU A 3 -22.49 -32.10 -8.02
CA GLU A 3 -22.37 -30.70 -8.43
C GLU A 3 -20.89 -30.25 -8.38
N PRO A 4 -20.42 -29.43 -9.33
CA PRO A 4 -19.05 -28.93 -9.33
C PRO A 4 -18.84 -27.92 -8.21
N LEU A 5 -17.60 -27.80 -7.72
CA LEU A 5 -17.19 -26.68 -6.88
C LEU A 5 -16.93 -25.46 -7.78
N TYR A 6 -17.70 -24.39 -7.61
CA TYR A 6 -17.48 -23.15 -8.34
C TYR A 6 -16.28 -22.39 -7.76
N VAL A 7 -15.51 -21.72 -8.61
CA VAL A 7 -14.45 -20.81 -8.20
C VAL A 7 -14.74 -19.46 -8.83
N SER A 8 -14.86 -18.43 -8.00
CA SER A 8 -15.22 -17.08 -8.41
C SER A 8 -14.09 -16.13 -8.05
N PHE A 9 -13.33 -15.72 -9.07
CA PHE A 9 -12.33 -14.66 -8.91
C PHE A 9 -13.01 -13.30 -8.95
N LEU A 10 -12.68 -12.41 -8.02
CA LEU A 10 -12.94 -10.98 -8.12
C LEU A 10 -11.62 -10.24 -8.04
N TRP A 11 -11.34 -9.50 -9.11
CA TRP A 11 -10.21 -8.58 -9.18
C TRP A 11 -10.71 -7.16 -8.92
N HIS A 12 -10.28 -6.59 -7.80
CA HIS A 12 -10.63 -5.22 -7.41
C HIS A 12 -9.67 -4.24 -8.05
N MET A 13 -10.16 -3.45 -9.02
CA MET A 13 -9.36 -2.45 -9.73
C MET A 13 -9.56 -1.09 -9.09
N HIS A 14 -8.56 -0.61 -8.37
CA HIS A 14 -8.63 0.64 -7.62
C HIS A 14 -7.33 1.44 -7.70
N GLN A 15 -7.48 2.76 -7.64
CA GLN A 15 -6.41 3.68 -7.29
C GLN A 15 -7.02 4.86 -6.52
N PRO A 16 -6.29 5.44 -5.56
CA PRO A 16 -6.63 6.74 -5.00
C PRO A 16 -6.93 7.77 -6.09
N PHE A 17 -7.81 8.73 -5.78
CA PHE A 17 -8.08 9.82 -6.69
C PHE A 17 -6.95 10.85 -6.64
N TYR A 18 -5.95 10.72 -7.52
CA TYR A 18 -4.72 11.51 -7.45
C TYR A 18 -4.84 12.96 -7.94
N LYS A 19 -6.03 13.38 -8.40
CA LYS A 19 -6.22 14.71 -8.98
C LYS A 19 -6.29 15.75 -7.87
N ASP A 20 -5.32 16.67 -7.86
CA ASP A 20 -5.40 17.86 -7.04
C ASP A 20 -6.61 18.70 -7.51
N PRO A 21 -7.57 18.99 -6.62
CA PRO A 21 -8.82 19.63 -7.02
C PRO A 21 -8.65 21.12 -7.38
N VAL A 22 -7.53 21.75 -7.01
CA VAL A 22 -7.25 23.17 -7.25
C VAL A 22 -6.39 23.34 -8.49
N ARG A 23 -5.31 22.55 -8.61
CA ARG A 23 -4.37 22.61 -9.74
C ARG A 23 -4.88 21.87 -10.97
N GLY A 24 -5.75 20.87 -10.77
CA GLY A 24 -6.21 19.98 -11.84
C GLY A 24 -5.15 18.99 -12.32
N GLU A 25 -4.08 18.80 -11.54
CA GLU A 25 -2.94 17.93 -11.86
C GLU A 25 -3.03 16.60 -11.09
N TYR A 26 -2.64 15.50 -11.72
CA TYR A 26 -2.47 14.21 -11.07
C TYR A 26 -1.12 14.14 -10.37
N VAL A 27 -1.08 14.11 -9.05
CA VAL A 27 0.18 14.22 -8.29
C VAL A 27 1.05 12.96 -8.34
N LEU A 28 0.48 11.84 -8.81
CA LEU A 28 1.13 10.54 -8.96
C LEU A 28 0.67 9.84 -10.25
N PRO A 29 1.54 9.06 -10.90
CA PRO A 29 1.30 8.52 -12.24
C PRO A 29 0.60 7.15 -12.23
N TRP A 30 0.25 6.63 -11.05
CA TRP A 30 -0.09 5.21 -10.87
C TRP A 30 -1.34 4.79 -11.67
N ALA A 31 -2.35 5.65 -11.78
CA ALA A 31 -3.50 5.36 -12.64
C ALA A 31 -3.12 5.19 -14.13
N TYR A 32 -2.14 5.96 -14.63
CA TYR A 32 -1.62 5.78 -15.99
C TYR A 32 -0.81 4.47 -16.10
N LEU A 33 0.11 4.26 -15.18
CA LEU A 33 1.05 3.14 -15.23
C LEU A 33 0.34 1.78 -15.07
N HIS A 34 -0.66 1.70 -14.19
CA HIS A 34 -1.50 0.51 -14.06
C HIS A 34 -2.48 0.34 -15.25
N ALA A 35 -2.90 1.43 -15.91
CA ALA A 35 -3.74 1.33 -17.10
C ALA A 35 -3.03 0.70 -18.31
N VAL A 36 -1.74 0.99 -18.51
CA VAL A 36 -0.91 0.36 -19.57
C VAL A 36 -0.41 -1.04 -19.18
N LYS A 37 -0.68 -1.46 -17.95
CA LYS A 37 -0.25 -2.72 -17.35
C LYS A 37 -1.46 -3.55 -16.98
N ASP A 38 -1.86 -3.53 -15.72
CA ASP A 38 -2.79 -4.47 -15.10
C ASP A 38 -4.22 -4.32 -15.62
N TYR A 39 -4.71 -3.08 -15.73
CA TYR A 39 -6.10 -2.82 -16.11
C TYR A 39 -6.40 -3.18 -17.57
N TYR A 40 -5.38 -3.26 -18.42
CA TYR A 40 -5.51 -3.80 -19.77
C TYR A 40 -5.15 -5.29 -19.82
N ASP A 41 -4.04 -5.70 -19.21
CA ASP A 41 -3.50 -7.06 -19.37
C ASP A 41 -4.42 -8.13 -18.79
N MET A 42 -4.99 -7.89 -17.62
CA MET A 42 -5.83 -8.90 -16.96
C MET A 42 -7.06 -9.28 -17.78
N PRO A 43 -7.91 -8.34 -18.25
CA PRO A 43 -9.00 -8.70 -19.15
C PRO A 43 -8.49 -9.26 -20.49
N ALA A 44 -7.35 -8.80 -21.01
CA ALA A 44 -6.74 -9.34 -22.23
C ALA A 44 -6.30 -10.81 -22.08
N ILE A 45 -5.85 -11.22 -20.89
CA ILE A 45 -5.52 -12.62 -20.57
C ILE A 45 -6.80 -13.47 -20.50
N VAL A 46 -7.85 -12.97 -19.84
CA VAL A 46 -9.15 -13.67 -19.79
C VAL A 46 -9.72 -13.85 -21.20
N GLU A 47 -9.60 -12.85 -22.06
CA GLU A 47 -10.03 -12.94 -23.46
C GLU A 47 -9.34 -14.08 -24.22
N ALA A 48 -8.04 -14.29 -23.95
CA ALA A 48 -7.19 -15.25 -24.64
C ALA A 48 -7.35 -16.70 -24.14
N VAL A 49 -7.86 -16.91 -22.92
CA VAL A 49 -8.05 -18.25 -22.35
C VAL A 49 -9.49 -18.70 -22.51
N GLU A 50 -9.73 -19.65 -23.40
CA GLU A 50 -11.07 -20.20 -23.63
C GLU A 50 -11.67 -20.83 -22.36
N GLY A 51 -12.91 -20.48 -22.05
CA GLY A 51 -13.62 -20.95 -20.86
C GLY A 51 -13.26 -20.21 -19.56
N ALA A 52 -12.28 -19.30 -19.57
CA ALA A 52 -11.99 -18.46 -18.42
C ALA A 52 -13.16 -17.54 -18.10
N LYS A 53 -13.51 -17.45 -16.81
CA LYS A 53 -14.55 -16.56 -16.29
C LYS A 53 -14.11 -15.94 -14.98
N VAL A 54 -14.25 -14.63 -14.86
CA VAL A 54 -13.89 -13.86 -13.66
C VAL A 54 -14.85 -12.68 -13.47
N VAL A 55 -14.81 -12.09 -12.29
CA VAL A 55 -15.46 -10.82 -11.96
C VAL A 55 -14.38 -9.73 -11.92
N PHE A 56 -14.63 -8.61 -12.58
CA PHE A 56 -13.83 -7.40 -12.40
C PHE A 56 -14.68 -6.37 -11.67
N ASN A 57 -14.15 -5.86 -10.57
CA ASN A 57 -14.74 -4.75 -9.85
C ASN A 57 -14.00 -3.46 -10.22
N LEU A 58 -14.74 -2.41 -10.58
CA LEU A 58 -14.16 -1.17 -11.09
C LEU A 58 -14.60 0.01 -10.23
N VAL A 59 -13.63 0.71 -9.63
CA VAL A 59 -13.90 1.94 -8.87
C VAL A 59 -14.15 3.12 -9.84
N PRO A 60 -15.27 3.86 -9.74
CA PRO A 60 -15.58 4.94 -10.67
C PRO A 60 -14.54 6.07 -10.70
N SER A 61 -13.99 6.45 -9.53
CA SER A 61 -12.94 7.47 -9.46
C SER A 61 -11.69 7.06 -10.23
N LEU A 62 -11.30 5.78 -10.26
CA LEU A 62 -10.24 5.26 -11.11
C LEU A 62 -10.59 5.41 -12.60
N LEU A 63 -11.79 5.02 -13.01
CA LEU A 63 -12.23 5.10 -14.42
C LEU A 63 -12.22 6.54 -14.94
N GLU A 64 -12.55 7.51 -14.10
CA GLU A 64 -12.44 8.94 -14.42
C GLU A 64 -11.00 9.34 -14.78
N GLN A 65 -10.02 8.89 -13.99
CA GLN A 65 -8.60 9.16 -14.26
C GLN A 65 -8.14 8.52 -15.57
N ILE A 66 -8.53 7.26 -15.81
CA ILE A 66 -8.22 6.53 -17.05
C ILE A 66 -8.77 7.28 -18.27
N LEU A 67 -9.98 7.83 -18.18
CA LEU A 67 -10.59 8.61 -19.27
C LEU A 67 -9.87 9.93 -19.52
N ASP A 68 -9.42 10.62 -18.47
CA ASP A 68 -8.62 11.84 -18.62
C ASP A 68 -7.27 11.55 -19.30
N TYR A 69 -6.60 10.43 -18.97
CA TYR A 69 -5.39 9.99 -19.68
C TYR A 69 -5.66 9.56 -21.12
N ALA A 70 -6.69 8.74 -21.36
CA ALA A 70 -7.08 8.31 -22.71
C ALA A 70 -7.42 9.50 -23.62
N GLY A 71 -8.12 10.50 -23.07
CA GLY A 71 -8.52 11.72 -23.78
C GLY A 71 -7.40 12.75 -23.93
N GLY A 72 -6.21 12.52 -23.36
CA GLY A 72 -5.11 13.49 -23.37
C GLY A 72 -5.40 14.77 -22.57
N LYS A 73 -6.34 14.72 -21.61
CA LYS A 73 -6.72 15.83 -20.74
C LYS A 73 -5.95 15.84 -19.43
N ALA A 74 -5.42 14.70 -19.02
CA ALA A 74 -4.64 14.56 -17.80
C ALA A 74 -3.38 15.43 -17.84
N VAL A 75 -3.19 16.24 -16.80
CA VAL A 75 -1.94 16.94 -16.51
C VAL A 75 -1.23 16.15 -15.42
N ASP A 76 -0.09 15.54 -15.76
CA ASP A 76 0.67 14.66 -14.87
C ASP A 76 2.15 15.10 -14.88
N PRO A 77 2.75 15.42 -13.72
CA PRO A 77 4.16 15.76 -13.61
C PRO A 77 5.10 14.75 -14.28
N PHE A 78 4.79 13.45 -14.27
CA PHE A 78 5.62 12.44 -14.93
C PHE A 78 5.56 12.58 -16.45
N LEU A 79 4.36 12.67 -17.03
CA LEU A 79 4.20 12.89 -18.47
C LEU A 79 4.77 14.24 -18.94
N LEU A 80 4.66 15.28 -18.12
CA LEU A 80 5.24 16.60 -18.40
C LEU A 80 6.76 16.56 -18.51
N ARG A 81 7.46 15.74 -17.73
CA ARG A 81 8.91 15.52 -17.86
C ARG A 81 9.27 14.44 -18.87
N ALA A 82 8.33 13.57 -19.23
CA ALA A 82 8.57 12.50 -20.21
C ALA A 82 8.55 13.00 -21.65
N ARG A 83 7.66 13.93 -22.00
CA ARG A 83 7.43 14.35 -23.39
C ARG A 83 8.56 15.21 -24.00
N PRO A 84 9.07 16.27 -23.34
CA PRO A 84 10.06 17.17 -23.92
C PRO A 84 11.37 16.46 -24.26
N SER A 85 12.12 17.01 -25.22
CA SER A 85 13.49 16.56 -25.48
C SER A 85 14.36 16.85 -24.25
N PRO A 86 15.34 15.99 -23.88
CA PRO A 86 16.24 16.28 -22.76
C PRO A 86 17.03 17.58 -22.87
N ALA A 87 17.18 18.13 -24.07
CA ALA A 87 17.79 19.45 -24.31
C ALA A 87 16.92 20.62 -23.80
N GLU A 88 15.61 20.40 -23.63
CA GLU A 88 14.62 21.40 -23.19
C GLU A 88 14.40 21.35 -21.67
N LEU A 89 14.89 20.30 -21.00
CA LEU A 89 14.72 20.10 -19.55
C LEU A 89 15.75 20.91 -18.76
N ASP A 90 15.28 21.62 -17.72
CA ASP A 90 16.15 22.24 -16.73
C ASP A 90 16.73 21.21 -15.75
N ASP A 91 17.67 21.63 -14.90
CA ASP A 91 18.32 20.74 -13.94
C ASP A 91 17.34 20.14 -12.92
N GLY A 92 16.24 20.84 -12.61
CA GLY A 92 15.19 20.35 -11.72
C GLY A 92 14.38 19.21 -12.34
N ASP A 93 14.01 19.35 -13.62
CA ASP A 93 13.33 18.30 -14.36
C ASP A 93 14.25 17.10 -14.61
N ARG A 94 15.53 17.33 -14.91
CA ARG A 94 16.52 16.26 -15.05
C ARG A 94 16.72 15.50 -13.74
N LEU A 95 16.78 16.21 -12.61
CA LEU A 95 16.84 15.59 -11.29
C LEU A 95 15.56 14.77 -11.01
N PHE A 96 14.39 15.32 -11.34
CA PHE A 96 13.12 14.62 -11.20
C PHE A 96 13.11 13.29 -11.95
N LEU A 97 13.63 13.25 -13.20
CA LEU A 97 13.79 12.00 -13.95
C LEU A 97 14.64 11.00 -13.17
N LEU A 98 15.83 11.40 -12.69
CA LEU A 98 16.73 10.48 -11.97
C LEU A 98 16.17 10.00 -10.62
N GLU A 99 15.29 10.77 -9.98
CA GLU A 99 14.67 10.41 -8.70
C GLU A 99 13.43 9.53 -8.87
N ASN A 100 12.67 9.69 -9.96
CA ASN A 100 11.33 9.09 -10.09
C ASN A 100 11.20 8.07 -11.23
N PHE A 101 12.04 8.13 -12.28
CA PHE A 101 11.92 7.24 -13.45
C PHE A 101 12.59 5.88 -13.23
N PHE A 102 12.91 5.55 -11.97
CA PHE A 102 13.28 4.22 -11.52
C PHE A 102 12.28 3.64 -10.51
N SER A 103 11.12 4.28 -10.31
CA SER A 103 10.02 3.75 -9.50
C SER A 103 9.35 2.59 -10.23
N ALA A 104 10.03 1.45 -10.24
CA ALA A 104 9.63 0.19 -10.85
C ALA A 104 10.34 -0.96 -10.11
N ASN A 105 9.80 -2.17 -10.18
CA ASN A 105 10.43 -3.32 -9.55
C ASN A 105 11.85 -3.56 -10.10
N ARG A 106 12.88 -3.44 -9.24
CA ARG A 106 14.29 -3.61 -9.64
C ARG A 106 14.54 -4.92 -10.37
N GLN A 107 14.13 -6.04 -9.77
CA GLN A 107 14.46 -7.38 -10.29
C GLN A 107 13.67 -7.73 -11.56
N ARG A 108 12.40 -7.32 -11.66
CA ARG A 108 11.49 -7.75 -12.72
C ARG A 108 11.34 -6.75 -13.86
N MET A 109 11.55 -5.46 -13.59
CA MET A 109 11.26 -4.38 -14.55
C MET A 109 12.50 -3.58 -14.94
N ILE A 110 13.54 -3.52 -14.10
CA ILE A 110 14.77 -2.76 -14.40
C ILE A 110 15.90 -3.68 -14.87
N GLU A 111 16.32 -4.62 -14.02
CA GLU A 111 17.46 -5.50 -14.24
C GLU A 111 17.41 -6.36 -15.53
N PRO A 112 16.23 -6.80 -16.02
CA PRO A 112 16.15 -7.56 -17.26
C PRO A 112 16.58 -6.78 -18.51
N TYR A 113 16.57 -5.45 -18.49
CA TYR A 113 16.92 -4.61 -19.63
C TYR A 113 18.30 -3.97 -19.44
N PRO A 114 19.33 -4.37 -20.23
CA PRO A 114 20.71 -3.98 -19.97
C PRO A 114 20.94 -2.48 -19.84
N ARG A 115 20.33 -1.70 -20.74
CA ARG A 115 20.46 -0.24 -20.75
C ARG A 115 19.76 0.42 -19.58
N TYR A 116 18.55 -0.02 -19.23
CA TYR A 116 17.82 0.55 -18.09
C TYR A 116 18.55 0.26 -16.76
N ARG A 117 19.07 -0.96 -16.61
CA ARG A 117 19.93 -1.34 -15.47
C ARG A 117 21.20 -0.49 -15.38
N GLU A 118 21.87 -0.25 -16.51
CA GLU A 118 23.06 0.62 -16.56
C GLU A 118 22.75 2.04 -16.04
N LEU A 119 21.64 2.62 -16.52
CA LEU A 119 21.19 3.96 -16.09
C LEU A 119 20.86 3.98 -14.59
N PHE A 120 20.21 2.93 -14.08
CA PHE A 120 19.91 2.80 -12.65
C PHE A 120 21.17 2.74 -11.77
N THR A 121 22.15 1.92 -12.15
CA THR A 121 23.46 1.85 -11.45
C THR A 121 24.18 3.20 -11.51
N ARG A 122 24.15 3.87 -12.67
CA ARG A 122 24.73 5.20 -12.83
C ARG A 122 24.01 6.28 -12.02
N ALA A 123 22.71 6.14 -11.77
CA ALA A 123 21.95 7.08 -10.94
C ALA A 123 22.19 6.88 -9.44
N GLY A 124 22.73 5.72 -9.04
CA GLY A 124 23.03 5.41 -7.64
C GLY A 124 22.17 4.35 -7.00
N GLU A 125 21.48 3.54 -7.80
CA GLU A 125 20.66 2.42 -7.31
C GLU A 125 19.58 2.84 -6.29
N GLY A 126 19.03 4.05 -6.42
CA GLY A 126 17.98 4.56 -5.53
C GLY A 126 18.48 5.14 -4.20
N ALA A 127 19.80 5.23 -3.98
CA ALA A 127 20.35 5.82 -2.76
C ALA A 127 19.91 7.30 -2.60
N PRO A 128 19.40 7.73 -1.42
CA PRO A 128 18.93 9.10 -1.20
C PRO A 128 20.01 10.15 -1.49
N GLY A 129 19.62 11.23 -2.19
CA GLY A 129 20.52 12.34 -2.56
C GLY A 129 21.58 12.01 -3.61
N ALA A 130 21.67 10.75 -4.02
CA ALA A 130 22.73 10.28 -4.91
C ALA A 130 22.45 10.68 -6.37
N ALA A 131 21.18 10.89 -6.74
CA ALA A 131 20.78 11.41 -8.05
C ALA A 131 21.35 12.82 -8.31
N ALA A 132 21.21 13.73 -7.34
CA ALA A 132 21.71 15.10 -7.44
C ALA A 132 23.22 15.17 -7.67
N MET A 133 23.99 14.34 -6.97
CA MET A 133 25.45 14.26 -7.14
C MET A 133 25.89 13.72 -8.50
N ARG A 134 25.03 12.93 -9.16
CA ARG A 134 25.35 12.25 -10.43
C ARG A 134 24.71 12.89 -11.64
N LEU A 135 23.88 13.92 -11.46
CA LEU A 135 23.15 14.62 -12.52
C LEU A 135 24.06 15.03 -13.69
N ALA A 136 25.21 15.64 -13.39
CA ALA A 136 26.18 16.10 -14.40
C ALA A 136 26.83 14.98 -15.22
N SER A 137 26.68 13.71 -14.80
CA SER A 137 27.22 12.54 -15.51
C SER A 137 26.25 11.94 -16.54
N PHE A 138 25.03 12.46 -16.64
CA PHE A 138 24.02 12.01 -17.60
C PHE A 138 24.01 12.93 -18.82
N SER A 139 24.18 12.31 -19.99
CA SER A 139 24.00 12.99 -21.28
C SER A 139 22.52 13.08 -21.64
N GLU A 140 22.18 13.90 -22.63
CA GLU A 140 20.83 13.98 -23.18
C GLU A 140 20.34 12.63 -23.69
N GLN A 141 21.21 11.82 -24.32
CA GLN A 141 20.84 10.47 -24.77
C GLN A 141 20.55 9.52 -23.60
N ASP A 142 21.26 9.65 -22.47
CA ASP A 142 21.00 8.84 -21.28
C ASP A 142 19.62 9.15 -20.69
N LEU A 143 19.26 10.43 -20.65
CA LEU A 143 17.96 10.89 -20.18
C LEU A 143 16.83 10.48 -21.14
N LEU A 144 17.07 10.55 -22.45
CA LEU A 144 16.10 10.08 -23.45
C LEU A 144 15.85 8.57 -23.32
N ASP A 145 16.92 7.79 -23.16
CA ASP A 145 16.80 6.35 -22.94
C ASP A 145 16.06 6.05 -21.61
N LEU A 146 16.30 6.83 -20.55
CA LEU A 146 15.58 6.71 -19.29
C LEU A 146 14.08 7.02 -19.44
N GLN A 147 13.74 8.11 -20.12
CA GLN A 147 12.35 8.47 -20.41
C GLN A 147 11.62 7.33 -21.11
N VAL A 148 12.22 6.73 -22.14
CA VAL A 148 11.62 5.61 -22.88
C VAL A 148 11.52 4.36 -22.01
N TRP A 149 12.60 3.99 -21.32
CA TRP A 149 12.63 2.74 -20.55
C TRP A 149 11.65 2.72 -19.39
N PHE A 150 11.44 3.84 -18.69
CA PHE A 150 10.46 3.90 -17.60
C PHE A 150 9.07 3.47 -18.07
N TYR A 151 8.54 4.11 -19.12
CA TYR A 151 7.21 3.79 -19.65
C TYR A 151 7.16 2.43 -20.33
N LEU A 152 8.22 2.03 -21.04
CA LEU A 152 8.26 0.73 -21.71
C LEU A 152 8.29 -0.43 -20.69
N ALA A 153 9.05 -0.29 -19.61
CA ALA A 153 9.14 -1.29 -18.54
C ALA A 153 7.80 -1.48 -17.81
N TRP A 154 7.03 -0.40 -17.64
CA TRP A 154 5.68 -0.42 -17.07
C TRP A 154 4.61 -1.00 -18.00
N THR A 155 4.87 -1.15 -19.30
CA THR A 155 3.88 -1.72 -20.23
C THR A 155 3.69 -3.21 -19.98
N GLY A 156 2.45 -3.68 -19.82
CA GLY A 156 2.12 -5.08 -19.54
C GLY A 156 2.53 -6.06 -20.65
N GLU A 157 2.69 -7.33 -20.30
CA GLU A 157 3.10 -8.39 -21.23
C GLU A 157 2.01 -8.71 -22.27
N ALA A 158 0.73 -8.71 -21.88
CA ALA A 158 -0.35 -8.93 -22.85
C ALA A 158 -0.45 -7.76 -23.84
N ALA A 159 -0.27 -6.52 -23.37
CA ALA A 159 -0.15 -5.34 -24.22
C ALA A 159 1.05 -5.46 -25.19
N ARG A 160 2.25 -5.81 -24.70
CA ARG A 160 3.44 -6.02 -25.55
C ARG A 160 3.23 -7.04 -26.67
N ARG A 161 2.46 -8.10 -26.41
CA ARG A 161 2.13 -9.12 -27.40
C ARG A 161 1.12 -8.67 -28.44
N ARG A 162 0.23 -7.74 -28.08
CA ARG A 162 -0.83 -7.24 -28.98
C ARG A 162 -0.39 -6.05 -29.82
N PHE A 163 0.53 -5.23 -29.31
CA PHE A 163 1.02 -4.02 -29.98
C PHE A 163 2.49 -4.21 -30.37
N PRO A 164 2.78 -4.50 -31.66
CA PRO A 164 4.14 -4.82 -32.12
C PRO A 164 5.18 -3.74 -31.80
N VAL A 165 4.76 -2.48 -31.76
CA VAL A 165 5.60 -1.31 -31.44
C VAL A 165 6.40 -1.52 -30.15
N PHE A 166 5.77 -2.02 -29.08
CA PHE A 166 6.48 -2.23 -27.81
C PHE A 166 7.60 -3.28 -27.95
N GLY A 167 7.35 -4.36 -28.69
CA GLY A 167 8.35 -5.39 -28.96
C GLY A 167 9.51 -4.88 -29.84
N GLU A 168 9.24 -3.96 -30.77
CA GLU A 168 10.26 -3.31 -31.59
C GLU A 168 11.15 -2.38 -30.76
N LEU A 169 10.57 -1.58 -29.88
CA LEU A 169 11.30 -0.71 -28.96
C LEU A 169 12.15 -1.51 -27.96
N ILE A 170 11.62 -2.59 -27.40
CA ILE A 170 12.37 -3.50 -26.51
C ILE A 170 13.59 -4.08 -27.26
N ARG A 171 13.40 -4.48 -28.53
CA ARG A 171 14.49 -5.03 -29.36
C ARG A 171 15.55 -3.98 -29.69
N LYS A 172 15.14 -2.72 -29.90
CA LYS A 172 16.07 -1.61 -30.11
C LYS A 172 16.94 -1.38 -28.87
N GLY A 173 16.33 -1.38 -27.68
CA GLY A 173 17.01 -1.53 -26.39
C GLY A 173 17.81 -0.31 -25.87
N SER A 174 18.37 0.52 -26.75
CA SER A 174 19.07 1.77 -26.39
C SER A 174 19.14 2.73 -27.58
N HIS A 175 19.69 3.93 -27.35
CA HIS A 175 19.81 4.97 -28.37
C HIS A 175 18.46 5.30 -29.02
N PHE A 176 17.44 5.45 -28.18
CA PHE A 176 16.12 5.84 -28.62
C PHE A 176 16.17 7.26 -29.19
N SER A 177 15.34 7.49 -30.20
CA SER A 177 15.12 8.80 -30.81
C SER A 177 13.92 9.48 -30.15
N GLN A 178 13.75 10.78 -30.41
CA GLN A 178 12.56 11.50 -29.95
C GLN A 178 11.29 10.91 -30.57
N GLU A 179 11.38 10.47 -31.83
CA GLU A 179 10.29 9.81 -32.56
C GLU A 179 9.90 8.47 -31.91
N ASP A 180 10.86 7.69 -31.40
CA ASP A 180 10.56 6.44 -30.67
C ASP A 180 9.78 6.71 -29.38
N LYS A 181 10.13 7.78 -28.66
CA LYS A 181 9.47 8.19 -27.43
C LYS A 181 8.05 8.66 -27.70
N GLU A 182 7.86 9.47 -28.74
CA GLU A 182 6.54 9.92 -29.18
C GLU A 182 5.66 8.73 -29.58
N LEU A 183 6.21 7.81 -30.39
CA LEU A 183 5.54 6.58 -30.79
C LEU A 183 5.14 5.72 -29.58
N LEU A 184 6.03 5.57 -28.58
CA LEU A 184 5.74 4.85 -27.34
C LEU A 184 4.55 5.46 -26.60
N LEU A 185 4.61 6.77 -26.32
CA LEU A 185 3.59 7.46 -25.53
C LEU A 185 2.24 7.53 -26.27
N GLU A 186 2.26 7.67 -27.59
CA GLU A 186 1.05 7.62 -28.41
C GLU A 186 0.42 6.23 -28.41
N THR A 187 1.22 5.17 -28.55
CA THR A 187 0.75 3.79 -28.50
C THR A 187 0.19 3.46 -27.10
N GLN A 188 0.82 3.95 -26.03
CA GLN A 188 0.28 3.80 -24.68
C GLN A 188 -1.05 4.54 -24.49
N ARG A 189 -1.20 5.76 -25.03
CA ARG A 189 -2.50 6.45 -24.99
C ARG A 189 -3.57 5.68 -25.75
N GLU A 190 -3.24 5.11 -26.90
CA GLU A 190 -4.14 4.22 -27.64
C GLU A 190 -4.53 3.01 -26.80
N LEU A 191 -3.57 2.34 -26.17
CA LEU A 191 -3.79 1.21 -25.26
C LEU A 191 -4.76 1.57 -24.12
N ILE A 192 -4.52 2.69 -23.42
CA ILE A 192 -5.38 3.19 -22.32
C ILE A 192 -6.80 3.43 -22.84
N SER A 193 -6.96 3.97 -24.04
CA SER A 193 -8.28 4.21 -24.64
C SER A 193 -9.08 2.91 -24.90
N GLN A 194 -8.41 1.75 -24.96
CA GLN A 194 -9.04 0.45 -25.14
C GLN A 194 -9.44 -0.25 -23.84
N VAL A 195 -9.02 0.24 -22.67
CA VAL A 195 -9.27 -0.40 -21.36
C VAL A 195 -10.77 -0.59 -21.12
N ILE A 196 -11.54 0.50 -21.05
CA ILE A 196 -13.00 0.44 -20.80
C ILE A 196 -13.74 -0.33 -21.92
N PRO A 197 -13.47 -0.08 -23.22
CA PRO A 197 -14.05 -0.88 -24.30
C PRO A 197 -13.80 -2.40 -24.19
N LEU A 198 -12.62 -2.82 -23.74
CA LEU A 198 -12.29 -4.23 -23.57
C LEU A 198 -13.13 -4.88 -22.47
N TYR A 199 -13.25 -4.26 -21.29
CA TYR A 199 -14.15 -4.74 -20.23
C TYR A 199 -15.59 -4.86 -20.73
N LYS A 200 -16.09 -3.84 -21.43
CA LYS A 200 -17.43 -3.82 -22.02
C LYS A 200 -17.65 -4.98 -22.98
N LYS A 201 -16.70 -5.20 -23.90
CA LYS A 201 -16.75 -6.30 -24.87
C LYS A 201 -16.82 -7.65 -24.17
N LEU A 202 -15.93 -7.91 -23.23
CA LEU A 202 -15.86 -9.20 -22.54
C LEU A 202 -17.10 -9.47 -21.68
N HIS A 203 -17.72 -8.43 -21.14
CA HIS A 203 -19.00 -8.56 -20.43
C HIS A 203 -20.11 -9.00 -21.37
N GLN A 204 -20.22 -8.36 -22.54
CA GLN A 204 -21.22 -8.71 -23.55
C GLN A 204 -21.01 -10.12 -24.13
N GLU A 205 -19.76 -10.60 -24.18
CA GLU A 205 -19.42 -11.98 -24.54
C GLU A 205 -19.69 -13.00 -23.42
N GLY A 206 -20.10 -12.56 -22.23
CA GLY A 206 -20.33 -13.43 -21.07
C GLY A 206 -19.07 -14.07 -20.49
N LYS A 207 -17.89 -13.49 -20.80
CA LYS A 207 -16.59 -13.94 -20.26
C LYS A 207 -16.29 -13.31 -18.90
N VAL A 208 -16.75 -12.08 -18.67
CA VAL A 208 -16.55 -11.39 -17.40
C VAL A 208 -17.85 -10.84 -16.84
N GLU A 209 -17.93 -10.83 -15.52
CA GLU A 209 -18.94 -10.07 -14.79
C GLU A 209 -18.31 -8.75 -14.33
N LEU A 210 -19.06 -7.64 -14.39
CA LEU A 210 -18.58 -6.33 -13.97
C LEU A 210 -19.37 -5.82 -12.76
N SER A 211 -18.67 -5.52 -11.68
CA SER A 211 -19.23 -4.95 -10.45
C SER A 211 -18.66 -3.56 -10.17
N VAL A 212 -19.28 -2.85 -9.23
CA VAL A 212 -18.92 -1.47 -8.87
C VAL A 212 -18.55 -1.34 -7.40
N THR A 213 -17.91 -0.24 -7.04
CA THR A 213 -17.61 0.18 -5.66
C THR A 213 -18.08 1.63 -5.48
N PRO A 214 -18.45 2.09 -4.26
CA PRO A 214 -18.88 3.48 -4.07
C PRO A 214 -17.83 4.47 -4.56
N TYR A 215 -18.28 5.63 -5.06
CA TYR A 215 -17.56 6.42 -6.06
C TYR A 215 -16.09 6.74 -5.73
N PHE A 216 -15.82 7.26 -4.53
CA PHE A 216 -14.47 7.61 -4.07
C PHE A 216 -13.90 6.61 -3.06
N HIS A 217 -14.35 5.36 -3.12
CA HIS A 217 -13.84 4.29 -2.26
C HIS A 217 -13.93 4.57 -0.73
N PRO A 218 -15.04 5.09 -0.17
CA PRO A 218 -15.19 5.33 1.27
C PRO A 218 -15.41 4.03 2.05
N ILE A 219 -15.01 4.02 3.33
CA ILE A 219 -15.46 2.99 4.29
C ILE A 219 -16.91 3.30 4.69
N MET A 220 -17.88 2.82 3.90
CA MET A 220 -19.31 3.15 4.09
C MET A 220 -19.83 2.94 5.52
N PRO A 221 -19.43 1.89 6.28
CA PRO A 221 -19.88 1.75 7.66
C PRO A 221 -19.54 2.96 8.54
N LEU A 222 -18.35 3.56 8.33
CA LEU A 222 -17.91 4.73 9.09
C LEU A 222 -18.60 6.03 8.66
N LEU A 223 -19.07 6.10 7.40
CA LEU A 223 -19.93 7.20 6.97
C LEU A 223 -21.31 7.12 7.62
N CYS A 224 -21.88 5.90 7.72
CA CYS A 224 -23.21 5.71 8.30
C CYS A 224 -23.23 6.03 9.80
N ASP A 225 -22.32 5.45 10.58
CA ASP A 225 -22.06 5.84 11.97
C ASP A 225 -20.63 5.46 12.35
N SER A 226 -19.74 6.43 12.54
CA SER A 226 -18.36 6.17 12.98
C SER A 226 -18.29 5.47 14.35
N GLY A 227 -19.36 5.54 15.15
CA GLY A 227 -19.53 4.77 16.38
C GLY A 227 -19.52 3.25 16.20
N ILE A 228 -19.85 2.75 14.99
CA ILE A 228 -19.89 1.30 14.69
C ILE A 228 -18.53 0.63 14.89
N ALA A 229 -17.43 1.40 14.80
CA ALA A 229 -16.08 0.90 15.05
C ALA A 229 -15.91 0.30 16.44
N ARG A 230 -16.67 0.75 17.45
CA ARG A 230 -16.61 0.16 18.81
C ARG A 230 -17.15 -1.27 18.89
N VAL A 231 -17.92 -1.73 17.91
CA VAL A 231 -18.39 -3.13 17.89
C VAL A 231 -17.22 -4.07 17.60
N ALA A 232 -16.38 -3.73 16.62
CA ALA A 232 -15.19 -4.51 16.27
C ALA A 232 -13.96 -4.16 17.15
N LEU A 233 -13.88 -2.91 17.62
CA LEU A 233 -12.77 -2.38 18.43
C LEU A 233 -13.31 -1.72 19.72
N PRO A 234 -13.69 -2.49 20.75
CA PRO A 234 -14.35 -1.96 21.95
C PRO A 234 -13.58 -0.84 22.66
N THR A 235 -12.24 -0.89 22.61
CA THR A 235 -11.35 0.09 23.25
C THR A 235 -10.88 1.21 22.31
N ALA A 236 -11.43 1.32 21.10
CA ALA A 236 -11.03 2.36 20.16
C ALA A 236 -11.31 3.76 20.71
N ASN A 237 -10.32 4.64 20.57
CA ASN A 237 -10.51 6.07 20.75
C ASN A 237 -11.15 6.60 19.48
N LEU A 238 -12.40 7.06 19.55
CA LEU A 238 -13.09 7.59 18.38
C LEU A 238 -12.78 9.09 18.17
N PRO A 239 -13.06 9.65 16.98
CA PRO A 239 -12.99 11.08 16.70
C PRO A 239 -13.77 11.91 17.72
N SER A 240 -13.37 13.17 17.91
CA SER A 240 -14.01 14.05 18.87
C SER A 240 -15.42 14.47 18.42
N ILE A 241 -15.65 14.51 17.11
CA ILE A 241 -16.93 14.80 16.49
C ILE A 241 -17.52 13.50 15.92
N PRO A 242 -18.67 13.01 16.43
CA PRO A 242 -19.35 11.87 15.84
C PRO A 242 -19.75 12.13 14.39
N PHE A 243 -19.50 11.17 13.50
CA PHE A 243 -19.84 11.27 12.08
C PHE A 243 -20.94 10.26 11.76
N ARG A 244 -22.11 10.75 11.33
CA ARG A 244 -23.35 9.95 11.16
C ARG A 244 -24.17 10.43 9.98
N TYR A 245 -23.75 10.03 8.79
CA TYR A 245 -24.32 10.50 7.53
C TYR A 245 -24.50 9.33 6.54
N PRO A 246 -25.44 8.40 6.81
CA PRO A 246 -25.76 7.29 5.90
C PRO A 246 -26.22 7.76 4.52
N GLU A 247 -26.69 9.00 4.39
CA GLU A 247 -27.00 9.64 3.12
C GLU A 247 -25.77 9.89 2.24
N ASP A 248 -24.61 10.18 2.83
CA ASP A 248 -23.35 10.30 2.08
C ASP A 248 -22.94 8.93 1.50
N ALA A 249 -23.05 7.86 2.29
CA ALA A 249 -22.80 6.49 1.82
C ALA A 249 -23.74 6.09 0.67
N ARG A 250 -25.04 6.39 0.80
CA ARG A 250 -26.03 6.15 -0.24
C ARG A 250 -25.72 6.96 -1.50
N ALA A 251 -25.42 8.24 -1.37
CA ALA A 251 -25.13 9.12 -2.50
C ALA A 251 -23.91 8.63 -3.27
N GLN A 252 -22.81 8.30 -2.58
CA GLN A 252 -21.61 7.77 -3.23
C GLN A 252 -21.85 6.44 -3.97
N LEU A 253 -22.71 5.57 -3.45
CA LEU A 253 -23.12 4.35 -4.14
C LEU A 253 -23.99 4.65 -5.38
N LEU A 254 -24.97 5.54 -5.27
CA LEU A 254 -25.82 5.91 -6.40
C LEU A 254 -25.03 6.61 -7.52
N HIS A 255 -24.10 7.51 -7.16
CA HIS A 255 -23.18 8.11 -8.12
C HIS A 255 -22.32 7.07 -8.82
N ALA A 256 -21.87 6.05 -8.09
CA ALA A 256 -21.08 4.97 -8.66
C ALA A 256 -21.87 4.17 -9.72
N ILE A 257 -23.10 3.78 -9.41
CA ILE A 257 -24.00 3.07 -10.32
C ILE A 257 -24.28 3.93 -11.56
N ALA A 258 -24.64 5.20 -11.38
CA ALA A 258 -24.91 6.12 -12.49
C ALA A 258 -23.69 6.34 -13.38
N SER A 259 -22.50 6.48 -12.79
CA SER A 259 -21.25 6.61 -13.56
C SER A 259 -20.95 5.34 -14.35
N PHE A 260 -21.10 4.18 -13.72
CA PHE A 260 -20.94 2.87 -14.36
C PHE A 260 -21.88 2.72 -15.56
N GLU A 261 -23.18 2.97 -15.37
CA GLU A 261 -24.19 2.87 -16.44
C GLU A 261 -23.88 3.80 -17.62
N ARG A 262 -23.44 5.03 -17.34
CA ARG A 262 -23.03 5.98 -18.37
C ARG A 262 -21.84 5.47 -19.19
N LEU A 263 -20.87 4.81 -18.56
CA LEU A 263 -19.65 4.33 -19.23
C LEU A 263 -19.89 3.03 -20.00
N PHE A 264 -20.58 2.08 -19.40
CA PHE A 264 -20.74 0.74 -19.95
C PHE A 264 -22.02 0.58 -20.78
N GLY A 265 -23.05 1.37 -20.50
CA GLY A 265 -24.37 1.31 -21.14
C GLY A 265 -25.28 0.21 -20.59
N PHE A 266 -24.96 -0.34 -19.41
CA PHE A 266 -25.73 -1.33 -18.67
C PHE A 266 -25.45 -1.20 -17.16
N PRO A 267 -26.34 -1.66 -16.27
CA PRO A 267 -26.13 -1.61 -14.82
C PRO A 267 -25.02 -2.59 -14.37
N PRO A 268 -24.28 -2.27 -13.30
CA PRO A 268 -23.36 -3.22 -12.69
C PRO A 268 -24.14 -4.39 -12.07
N THR A 269 -23.54 -5.58 -12.02
CA THR A 269 -24.23 -6.80 -11.57
C THR A 269 -23.92 -7.19 -10.13
N GLY A 270 -23.15 -6.37 -9.41
CA GLY A 270 -22.87 -6.54 -7.99
C GLY A 270 -22.04 -5.38 -7.44
N ILE A 271 -21.70 -5.49 -6.16
CA ILE A 271 -20.88 -4.51 -5.45
C ILE A 271 -19.75 -5.17 -4.65
N TRP A 272 -18.56 -4.61 -4.76
CA TRP A 272 -17.52 -4.79 -3.75
C TRP A 272 -17.50 -3.52 -2.90
N PRO A 273 -17.89 -3.56 -1.61
CA PRO A 273 -17.66 -2.42 -0.73
C PRO A 273 -16.16 -2.19 -0.61
N SER A 274 -15.75 -0.93 -0.50
CA SER A 274 -14.37 -0.54 -0.26
C SER A 274 -13.79 -1.39 0.88
N GLU A 275 -12.67 -2.06 0.62
CA GLU A 275 -11.97 -2.91 1.60
C GLU A 275 -12.83 -4.08 2.14
N GLY A 276 -13.83 -4.54 1.39
CA GLY A 276 -14.76 -5.56 1.86
C GLY A 276 -15.60 -5.13 3.07
N SER A 277 -15.72 -3.83 3.32
CA SER A 277 -16.30 -3.27 4.54
C SER A 277 -17.83 -3.37 4.58
N VAL A 278 -18.36 -4.05 5.60
CA VAL A 278 -19.80 -4.29 5.75
C VAL A 278 -20.30 -3.99 7.16
N SER A 279 -21.56 -3.60 7.26
CA SER A 279 -22.36 -3.54 8.49
C SER A 279 -23.83 -3.78 8.12
N ASP A 280 -24.70 -4.10 9.09
CA ASP A 280 -26.14 -4.30 8.83
C ASP A 280 -26.78 -3.11 8.08
N GLU A 281 -26.42 -1.88 8.46
CA GLU A 281 -26.94 -0.66 7.84
C GLU A 281 -26.48 -0.53 6.40
N VAL A 282 -25.19 -0.76 6.14
CA VAL A 282 -24.62 -0.72 4.80
C VAL A 282 -25.20 -1.79 3.89
N LEU A 283 -25.36 -3.03 4.38
CA LEU A 283 -26.05 -4.09 3.63
C LEU A 283 -27.50 -3.71 3.33
N GLY A 284 -28.17 -3.05 4.27
CA GLY A 284 -29.49 -2.49 4.06
C GLY A 284 -29.54 -1.38 3.00
N ILE A 285 -28.52 -0.53 2.91
CA ILE A 285 -28.38 0.48 1.85
C ILE A 285 -28.14 -0.20 0.49
N MET A 286 -27.22 -1.15 0.43
CA MET A 286 -26.91 -1.90 -0.81
C MET A 286 -28.14 -2.65 -1.34
N ALA A 287 -28.87 -3.35 -0.48
CA ALA A 287 -30.08 -4.10 -0.87
C ALA A 287 -31.15 -3.19 -1.51
N GLN A 288 -31.24 -1.92 -1.11
CA GLN A 288 -32.19 -0.97 -1.69
C GLN A 288 -31.82 -0.50 -3.11
N THR A 289 -30.57 -0.73 -3.55
CA THR A 289 -30.13 -0.35 -4.90
C THR A 289 -30.53 -1.37 -5.97
N GLY A 290 -31.03 -2.56 -5.57
CA GLY A 290 -31.37 -3.63 -6.49
C GLY A 290 -30.16 -4.44 -7.00
N LEU A 291 -28.95 -4.20 -6.46
CA LEU A 291 -27.78 -4.99 -6.80
C LEU A 291 -27.92 -6.44 -6.28
N PRO A 292 -27.66 -7.47 -7.11
CA PRO A 292 -27.92 -8.87 -6.75
C PRO A 292 -27.06 -9.41 -5.61
N TRP A 293 -25.81 -8.97 -5.53
CA TRP A 293 -24.83 -9.52 -4.58
C TRP A 293 -23.79 -8.50 -4.12
N THR A 294 -23.24 -8.79 -2.96
CA THR A 294 -22.06 -8.17 -2.37
C THR A 294 -21.10 -9.23 -1.83
N ALA A 295 -19.90 -8.84 -1.43
CA ALA A 295 -18.94 -9.74 -0.80
C ALA A 295 -18.15 -9.06 0.32
N SER A 296 -17.63 -9.88 1.24
CA SER A 296 -16.75 -9.47 2.35
C SER A 296 -15.74 -10.59 2.65
N ASP A 297 -15.14 -10.60 3.83
CA ASP A 297 -14.04 -11.49 4.20
C ASP A 297 -14.45 -12.63 5.14
N GLU A 298 -13.71 -13.75 5.08
CA GLU A 298 -13.98 -14.90 5.95
C GLU A 298 -13.94 -14.57 7.44
N ARG A 299 -13.13 -13.61 7.88
CA ARG A 299 -13.07 -13.22 9.30
C ARG A 299 -14.33 -12.46 9.73
N VAL A 300 -14.94 -11.71 8.82
CA VAL A 300 -16.25 -11.09 9.06
C VAL A 300 -17.32 -12.17 9.23
N LEU A 301 -17.31 -13.20 8.37
CA LEU A 301 -18.21 -14.34 8.52
C LEU A 301 -17.95 -15.09 9.83
N ALA A 302 -16.68 -15.33 10.19
CA ALA A 302 -16.30 -16.00 11.42
C ALA A 302 -16.87 -15.29 12.65
N HIS A 303 -16.77 -13.96 12.73
CA HIS A 303 -17.35 -13.21 13.84
C HIS A 303 -18.88 -13.12 13.79
N THR A 304 -19.48 -13.25 12.59
CA THR A 304 -20.94 -13.24 12.41
C THR A 304 -21.58 -14.53 12.91
N LEU A 305 -20.93 -15.67 12.72
CA LEU A 305 -21.49 -16.98 13.08
C LEU A 305 -21.28 -17.27 14.59
N PRO A 306 -22.31 -17.73 15.33
CA PRO A 306 -22.19 -17.98 16.77
C PRO A 306 -21.08 -18.96 17.19
N GLY A 307 -20.65 -19.85 16.30
CA GLY A 307 -19.59 -20.83 16.52
C GLY A 307 -18.31 -20.57 15.73
N GLY A 308 -18.20 -19.44 15.05
CA GLY A 308 -17.09 -19.19 14.12
C GLY A 308 -17.13 -20.04 12.86
N LEU A 309 -16.00 -20.07 12.16
CA LEU A 309 -15.73 -21.07 11.14
C LEU A 309 -15.26 -22.36 11.82
N ASP A 310 -15.80 -23.49 11.36
CA ASP A 310 -15.34 -24.79 11.81
C ASP A 310 -13.95 -25.13 11.24
N ARG A 311 -13.37 -26.25 11.70
CA ARG A 311 -12.01 -26.66 11.30
C ARG A 311 -11.87 -26.85 9.78
N GLU A 312 -12.95 -27.25 9.12
CA GLU A 312 -12.97 -27.52 7.68
C GLU A 312 -13.45 -26.30 6.86
N ARG A 313 -13.79 -25.19 7.54
CA ARG A 313 -14.30 -23.94 6.96
C ARG A 313 -15.53 -24.16 6.07
N ASP A 314 -16.35 -25.19 6.31
CA ASP A 314 -17.53 -25.49 5.48
C ASP A 314 -18.43 -24.26 5.27
N PRO A 315 -18.75 -23.47 6.31
CA PRO A 315 -19.60 -22.28 6.15
C PRO A 315 -19.08 -21.27 5.12
N LEU A 316 -17.76 -21.15 4.95
CA LEU A 316 -17.15 -20.20 4.01
C LEU A 316 -17.55 -20.46 2.55
N TYR A 317 -17.77 -21.72 2.18
CA TYR A 317 -17.89 -22.13 0.79
C TYR A 317 -19.34 -22.15 0.27
N HIS A 318 -20.21 -21.31 0.85
CA HIS A 318 -21.62 -21.20 0.48
C HIS A 318 -22.03 -19.75 0.20
N PRO A 319 -22.95 -19.53 -0.76
CA PRO A 319 -23.64 -18.25 -0.87
C PRO A 319 -24.56 -18.03 0.32
N TYR A 320 -24.53 -16.82 0.85
CA TYR A 320 -25.43 -16.34 1.90
C TYR A 320 -26.47 -15.37 1.34
N THR A 321 -27.51 -15.11 2.12
CA THR A 321 -28.45 -14.01 1.92
C THR A 321 -28.55 -13.26 3.22
N PHE A 322 -28.17 -11.99 3.22
CA PHE A 322 -28.51 -11.09 4.31
C PHE A 322 -29.97 -10.69 4.15
N SER A 323 -30.78 -10.89 5.19
CA SER A 323 -32.21 -10.58 5.20
C SER A 323 -32.56 -9.83 6.49
N LYS A 324 -32.84 -8.54 6.39
CA LYS A 324 -33.22 -7.69 7.54
C LYS A 324 -34.23 -6.63 7.13
N ASP A 325 -35.34 -6.53 7.87
CA ASP A 325 -36.43 -5.57 7.62
C ASP A 325 -36.99 -5.64 6.19
N GLY A 326 -37.12 -6.84 5.63
CA GLY A 326 -37.60 -7.05 4.24
C GLY A 326 -36.62 -6.62 3.16
N ARG A 327 -35.37 -6.32 3.51
CA ARG A 327 -34.27 -6.04 2.57
C ARG A 327 -33.39 -7.27 2.45
N GLU A 328 -33.13 -7.69 1.22
CA GLU A 328 -32.33 -8.87 0.91
C GLU A 328 -31.20 -8.56 -0.07
N ILE A 329 -30.01 -9.11 0.18
CA ILE A 329 -28.89 -9.10 -0.75
C ILE A 329 -28.06 -10.37 -0.57
N ALA A 330 -27.57 -10.96 -1.67
CA ALA A 330 -26.71 -12.14 -1.57
C ALA A 330 -25.30 -11.75 -1.11
N LEU A 331 -24.69 -12.58 -0.26
CA LEU A 331 -23.36 -12.35 0.30
C LEU A 331 -22.42 -13.51 -0.02
N PHE A 332 -21.20 -13.17 -0.41
CA PHE A 332 -20.07 -14.10 -0.52
C PHE A 332 -18.95 -13.69 0.43
N PHE A 333 -18.16 -14.65 0.89
CA PHE A 333 -17.04 -14.39 1.77
C PHE A 333 -15.74 -14.93 1.17
N ARG A 334 -14.74 -14.06 1.08
CA ARG A 334 -13.41 -14.32 0.52
C ARG A 334 -12.72 -15.48 1.25
N ASP A 335 -12.17 -16.44 0.51
CA ASP A 335 -11.14 -17.32 1.06
C ASP A 335 -9.82 -16.54 1.12
N GLN A 336 -9.49 -16.03 2.32
CA GLN A 336 -8.30 -15.20 2.54
C GLN A 336 -7.04 -15.99 2.18
N GLY A 337 -6.95 -17.25 2.61
CA GLY A 337 -5.79 -18.11 2.36
C GLY A 337 -5.48 -18.29 0.88
N LEU A 338 -6.47 -18.63 0.05
CA LEU A 338 -6.27 -18.79 -1.39
C LEU A 338 -5.97 -17.47 -2.10
N SER A 339 -6.60 -16.37 -1.65
CA SER A 339 -6.39 -15.04 -2.21
C SER A 339 -4.97 -14.52 -1.90
N ASP A 340 -4.55 -14.63 -0.64
CA ASP A 340 -3.23 -14.16 -0.16
C ASP A 340 -2.07 -14.97 -0.76
N LEU A 341 -2.28 -16.23 -1.13
CA LEU A 341 -1.27 -17.01 -1.86
C LEU A 341 -0.94 -16.36 -3.20
N ILE A 342 -1.95 -15.89 -3.95
CA ILE A 342 -1.75 -15.18 -5.21
C ILE A 342 -1.12 -13.81 -4.95
N GLY A 343 -1.64 -13.06 -3.99
CA GLY A 343 -1.18 -11.70 -3.68
C GLY A 343 0.28 -11.65 -3.20
N PHE A 344 0.70 -12.59 -2.35
CA PHE A 344 1.93 -12.42 -1.56
C PHE A 344 2.92 -13.59 -1.63
N THR A 345 2.50 -14.80 -2.02
CA THR A 345 3.35 -16.00 -1.90
C THR A 345 3.84 -16.53 -3.24
N TYR A 346 2.95 -16.70 -4.22
CA TYR A 346 3.25 -17.38 -5.47
C TYR A 346 4.17 -16.60 -6.41
N SER A 347 4.37 -15.29 -6.18
CA SER A 347 5.33 -14.48 -6.94
C SER A 347 6.78 -14.99 -6.84
N GLN A 348 7.09 -15.70 -5.75
CA GLN A 348 8.40 -16.30 -5.48
C GLN A 348 8.49 -17.78 -5.92
N TRP A 349 7.41 -18.34 -6.45
CA TRP A 349 7.33 -19.75 -6.83
C TRP A 349 7.49 -19.91 -8.34
N GLU A 350 7.93 -21.11 -8.74
CA GLU A 350 7.80 -21.52 -10.13
C GLU A 350 6.31 -21.67 -10.47
N THR A 351 5.93 -21.24 -11.67
CA THR A 351 4.53 -21.10 -12.08
C THR A 351 3.75 -22.42 -12.03
N GLU A 352 4.29 -23.52 -12.53
CA GLU A 352 3.60 -24.82 -12.50
C GLU A 352 3.39 -25.31 -11.07
N ARG A 353 4.39 -25.10 -10.20
CA ARG A 353 4.26 -25.44 -8.78
C ARG A 353 3.15 -24.63 -8.11
N ALA A 354 3.09 -23.31 -8.35
CA ALA A 354 2.08 -22.43 -7.78
C ALA A 354 0.65 -22.81 -8.22
N VAL A 355 0.46 -23.04 -9.53
CA VAL A 355 -0.84 -23.49 -10.07
C VAL A 355 -1.22 -24.87 -9.53
N GLY A 356 -0.25 -25.79 -9.42
CA GLY A 356 -0.46 -27.11 -8.84
C GLY A 356 -0.92 -27.08 -7.38
N ASP A 357 -0.30 -26.23 -6.55
CA ASP A 357 -0.68 -26.03 -5.14
C ASP A 357 -2.10 -25.46 -5.02
N PHE A 358 -2.42 -24.43 -5.82
CA PHE A 358 -3.75 -23.82 -5.84
C PHE A 358 -4.85 -24.85 -6.17
N LEU A 359 -4.64 -25.67 -7.21
CA LEU A 359 -5.58 -26.73 -7.58
C LEU A 359 -5.67 -27.84 -6.52
N ALA A 360 -4.56 -28.18 -5.86
CA ALA A 360 -4.56 -29.17 -4.79
C ALA A 360 -5.44 -28.71 -3.61
N ARG A 361 -5.35 -27.44 -3.23
CA ARG A 361 -6.18 -26.85 -2.17
C ARG A 361 -7.66 -26.82 -2.54
N LEU A 362 -8.02 -26.49 -3.78
CA LEU A 362 -9.42 -26.57 -4.24
C LEU A 362 -9.96 -28.00 -4.19
N LYS A 363 -9.13 -28.99 -4.55
CA LYS A 363 -9.51 -30.42 -4.43
C LYS A 363 -9.69 -30.82 -2.97
N GLU A 364 -8.85 -30.32 -2.08
CA GLU A 364 -8.98 -30.53 -0.63
C GLU A 364 -10.28 -29.95 -0.08
N VAL A 365 -10.62 -28.70 -0.44
CA VAL A 365 -11.91 -28.08 -0.10
C VAL A 365 -13.07 -28.97 -0.53
N ARG A 366 -13.07 -29.44 -1.79
CA ARG A 366 -14.15 -30.32 -2.29
C ARG A 366 -14.20 -31.67 -1.57
N GLN A 367 -13.06 -32.24 -1.21
CA GLN A 367 -12.99 -33.54 -0.54
C GLN A 367 -13.53 -33.47 0.90
N ARG A 368 -13.22 -32.38 1.60
CA ARG A 368 -13.60 -32.19 3.00
C ARG A 368 -15.00 -31.61 3.16
N ASN A 369 -15.41 -30.74 2.24
CA ASN A 369 -16.71 -30.06 2.26
C ASN A 369 -17.56 -30.52 1.06
N ARG A 370 -18.25 -31.65 1.19
CA ARG A 370 -19.08 -32.21 0.09
C ARG A 370 -20.26 -31.33 -0.31
N GLN A 371 -20.65 -30.39 0.55
CA GLN A 371 -21.72 -29.43 0.29
C GLN A 371 -21.20 -28.08 -0.20
N ALA A 372 -19.88 -27.85 -0.21
CA ALA A 372 -19.30 -26.62 -0.75
C ALA A 372 -19.81 -26.33 -2.15
N ARG A 373 -20.22 -25.09 -2.39
CA ARG A 373 -20.76 -24.62 -3.66
C ARG A 373 -19.79 -23.69 -4.36
N VAL A 374 -19.13 -22.80 -3.63
CA VAL A 374 -18.30 -21.75 -4.22
C VAL A 374 -17.06 -21.49 -3.37
N VAL A 375 -15.94 -21.19 -4.03
CA VAL A 375 -14.74 -20.62 -3.41
C VAL A 375 -14.55 -19.21 -3.98
N PRO A 376 -14.91 -18.16 -3.22
CA PRO A 376 -14.62 -16.78 -3.59
C PRO A 376 -13.13 -16.47 -3.40
N VAL A 377 -12.46 -16.04 -4.46
CA VAL A 377 -11.05 -15.62 -4.44
C VAL A 377 -11.03 -14.14 -4.81
N ILE A 378 -10.81 -13.28 -3.83
CA ILE A 378 -11.02 -11.84 -3.96
C ILE A 378 -9.74 -11.12 -3.55
N LEU A 379 -9.21 -10.24 -4.40
CA LEU A 379 -7.99 -9.48 -4.13
C LEU A 379 -7.85 -8.30 -5.09
N ASP A 380 -6.95 -7.39 -4.77
CA ASP A 380 -6.58 -6.27 -5.64
C ASP A 380 -6.06 -6.77 -6.98
N GLY A 381 -6.41 -6.03 -8.02
CA GLY A 381 -6.06 -6.34 -9.40
C GLY A 381 -4.68 -5.83 -9.81
N GLU A 382 -4.05 -4.91 -9.09
CA GLU A 382 -2.79 -4.30 -9.54
C GLU A 382 -1.54 -4.64 -8.72
N ASN A 383 -1.69 -5.01 -7.45
CA ASN A 383 -0.58 -5.02 -6.50
C ASN A 383 0.44 -6.15 -6.70
N ALA A 384 0.00 -7.31 -7.20
CA ALA A 384 0.83 -8.51 -7.19
C ALA A 384 1.83 -8.58 -8.37
N TRP A 385 1.48 -8.02 -9.52
CA TRP A 385 2.01 -8.50 -10.81
C TRP A 385 3.45 -8.07 -11.10
N GLU A 386 3.91 -6.97 -10.53
CA GLU A 386 5.28 -6.47 -10.66
C GLU A 386 6.32 -7.41 -10.05
N TYR A 387 5.89 -8.28 -9.13
CA TYR A 387 6.76 -9.27 -8.48
C TYR A 387 6.83 -10.59 -9.26
N TYR A 388 5.85 -10.85 -10.13
CA TYR A 388 5.83 -12.04 -10.98
C TYR A 388 6.72 -11.86 -12.20
N ALA A 389 7.19 -12.98 -12.75
CA ALA A 389 7.80 -12.97 -14.08
C ALA A 389 6.77 -12.49 -15.12
N GLU A 390 7.22 -11.64 -16.04
CA GLU A 390 6.41 -11.15 -17.17
C GLU A 390 5.03 -10.61 -16.73
N ASN A 391 5.01 -9.81 -15.66
CA ASN A 391 3.80 -9.19 -15.10
C ASN A 391 2.66 -10.20 -14.79
N GLY A 392 3.01 -11.42 -14.37
CA GLY A 392 2.02 -12.44 -14.02
C GLY A 392 1.35 -13.13 -15.21
N PHE A 393 1.68 -12.76 -16.45
CA PHE A 393 1.06 -13.33 -17.66
C PHE A 393 1.16 -14.87 -17.72
N PRO A 394 2.35 -15.50 -17.51
CA PRO A 394 2.45 -16.96 -17.52
C PRO A 394 1.60 -17.63 -16.42
N PHE A 395 1.53 -17.01 -15.24
CA PHE A 395 0.79 -17.53 -14.11
C PHE A 395 -0.72 -17.50 -14.34
N LEU A 396 -1.27 -16.34 -14.72
CA LEU A 396 -2.70 -16.17 -14.94
C LEU A 396 -3.20 -17.05 -16.11
N CYS A 397 -2.46 -17.10 -17.22
CA CYS A 397 -2.80 -17.98 -18.34
C CYS A 397 -2.89 -19.45 -17.91
N ARG A 398 -1.89 -19.93 -17.17
CA ARG A 398 -1.84 -21.33 -16.72
C ARG A 398 -2.88 -21.63 -15.65
N LEU A 399 -3.08 -20.73 -14.70
CA LEU A 399 -4.09 -20.86 -13.65
C LEU A 399 -5.48 -21.03 -14.27
N TYR A 400 -5.87 -20.14 -15.17
CA TYR A 400 -7.18 -20.22 -15.83
C TYR A 400 -7.32 -21.46 -16.69
N ALA A 401 -6.32 -21.78 -17.53
CA ALA A 401 -6.36 -22.97 -18.37
C ALA A 401 -6.49 -24.26 -17.52
N ALA A 402 -5.74 -24.36 -16.43
CA ALA A 402 -5.76 -25.53 -15.57
C ALA A 402 -7.07 -25.65 -14.76
N LEU A 403 -7.68 -24.53 -14.34
CA LEU A 403 -8.99 -24.51 -13.70
C LEU A 403 -10.10 -24.97 -14.66
N VAL A 404 -10.09 -24.48 -15.91
CA VAL A 404 -11.05 -24.90 -16.94
C VAL A 404 -10.97 -26.40 -17.20
N GLN A 405 -9.77 -26.98 -17.15
CA GLN A 405 -9.53 -28.40 -17.44
C GLN A 405 -9.71 -29.33 -16.23
N THR A 406 -9.86 -28.80 -15.01
CA THR A 406 -9.90 -29.61 -13.78
C THR A 406 -11.29 -30.20 -13.52
N PRO A 407 -11.48 -31.54 -13.53
CA PRO A 407 -12.80 -32.14 -13.37
C PRO A 407 -13.46 -31.86 -12.00
N GLY A 408 -14.69 -31.35 -12.06
CA GLY A 408 -15.54 -31.02 -10.91
C GLY A 408 -15.08 -29.78 -10.12
N VAL A 409 -14.24 -28.95 -10.73
CA VAL A 409 -14.08 -27.53 -10.42
C VAL A 409 -14.59 -26.76 -11.64
N GLN A 410 -15.20 -25.60 -11.44
CA GLN A 410 -15.70 -24.78 -12.54
C GLN A 410 -15.54 -23.29 -12.24
N LEU A 411 -14.94 -22.55 -13.17
CA LEU A 411 -14.95 -21.08 -13.11
C LEU A 411 -16.39 -20.58 -13.32
N ALA A 412 -16.85 -19.72 -12.42
CA ALA A 412 -18.16 -19.09 -12.51
C ALA A 412 -18.11 -17.70 -11.88
N THR A 413 -18.91 -16.78 -12.40
CA THR A 413 -19.08 -15.46 -11.80
C THR A 413 -20.07 -15.55 -10.62
N PHE A 414 -20.13 -14.55 -9.74
CA PHE A 414 -21.04 -14.58 -8.59
C PHE A 414 -22.51 -14.68 -9.02
N SER A 415 -22.92 -13.93 -10.03
CA SER A 415 -24.27 -14.03 -10.59
C SER A 415 -24.57 -15.43 -11.13
N GLU A 416 -23.62 -16.08 -11.80
CA GLU A 416 -23.80 -17.47 -12.28
C GLU A 416 -23.92 -18.47 -11.14
N VAL A 417 -23.15 -18.27 -10.05
CA VAL A 417 -23.27 -19.11 -8.85
C VAL A 417 -24.68 -18.98 -8.29
N LEU A 418 -25.19 -17.77 -8.11
CA LEU A 418 -26.56 -17.54 -7.58
C LEU A 418 -27.64 -18.19 -8.45
N LEU A 419 -27.49 -18.17 -9.77
CA LEU A 419 -28.44 -18.81 -10.68
C LEU A 419 -28.39 -20.35 -10.61
N ARG A 420 -27.23 -20.92 -10.28
CA ARG A 420 -27.00 -22.37 -10.27
C ARG A 420 -27.17 -23.00 -8.88
N THR A 421 -27.15 -22.21 -7.81
CA THR A 421 -27.34 -22.67 -6.43
C THR A 421 -28.74 -22.35 -5.92
N GLY A 422 -29.56 -23.38 -5.67
CA GLY A 422 -30.95 -23.19 -5.23
C GLY A 422 -31.14 -22.83 -3.76
N GLU A 423 -30.22 -23.23 -2.87
CA GLU A 423 -30.30 -22.96 -1.43
C GLU A 423 -29.19 -22.00 -1.00
N ARG A 424 -29.57 -20.96 -0.24
CA ARG A 424 -28.68 -19.97 0.36
C ARG A 424 -28.87 -19.96 1.86
N ARG A 425 -27.78 -19.80 2.61
CA ARG A 425 -27.84 -19.66 4.06
C ARG A 425 -28.29 -18.23 4.41
N VAL A 426 -29.18 -18.06 5.38
CA VAL A 426 -29.71 -16.74 5.74
C VAL A 426 -28.94 -16.16 6.92
N LEU A 427 -28.60 -14.87 6.84
CA LEU A 427 -28.04 -14.06 7.93
C LEU A 427 -28.98 -12.88 8.19
N GLU A 428 -29.38 -12.68 9.44
CA GLU A 428 -30.15 -11.48 9.85
C GLU A 428 -29.24 -10.36 10.38
N HIS A 429 -27.96 -10.69 10.56
CA HIS A 429 -26.93 -9.82 11.10
C HIS A 429 -25.58 -10.16 10.46
N VAL A 430 -24.72 -9.15 10.29
CA VAL A 430 -23.30 -9.30 9.99
C VAL A 430 -22.46 -8.56 11.03
N HIS A 431 -21.36 -9.18 11.44
CA HIS A 431 -20.34 -8.49 12.21
C HIS A 431 -19.81 -7.30 11.41
N PRO A 432 -19.77 -6.08 11.98
CA PRO A 432 -19.24 -4.94 11.26
C PRO A 432 -17.71 -5.05 11.14
N GLY A 433 -17.19 -5.08 9.92
CA GLY A 433 -15.75 -5.16 9.70
C GLY A 433 -15.36 -5.06 8.24
N SER A 434 -14.06 -4.95 8.00
CA SER A 434 -13.42 -4.99 6.69
C SER A 434 -12.72 -6.33 6.44
N TRP A 435 -12.16 -6.49 5.24
CA TRP A 435 -11.29 -7.62 4.93
C TRP A 435 -9.95 -7.63 5.66
N ILE A 436 -9.61 -6.55 6.36
CA ILE A 436 -8.44 -6.47 7.23
C ILE A 436 -8.91 -6.62 8.66
N ASN A 437 -8.42 -7.69 9.30
CA ASN A 437 -8.68 -8.00 10.72
C ASN A 437 -10.16 -8.17 11.14
N ALA A 438 -11.12 -8.08 10.21
CA ALA A 438 -12.56 -7.96 10.52
C ALA A 438 -12.89 -6.77 11.42
N ASP A 439 -12.18 -5.66 11.24
CA ASP A 439 -12.40 -4.39 11.94
C ASP A 439 -12.17 -3.18 11.01
N TYR A 440 -12.14 -1.98 11.59
CA TYR A 440 -11.88 -0.72 10.89
C TYR A 440 -10.64 0.02 11.39
N GLY A 441 -9.75 -0.64 12.13
CA GLY A 441 -8.65 -0.01 12.88
C GLY A 441 -7.57 0.65 12.02
N ILE A 442 -7.58 0.35 10.72
CA ILE A 442 -6.76 1.04 9.70
C ILE A 442 -7.29 2.45 9.41
N TRP A 443 -8.61 2.69 9.50
CA TRP A 443 -9.23 3.94 9.04
C TRP A 443 -9.81 4.80 10.17
N ILE A 444 -9.85 4.30 11.41
CA ILE A 444 -10.34 5.03 12.58
C ILE A 444 -9.76 4.43 13.86
N GLY A 445 -9.48 5.28 14.85
CA GLY A 445 -8.99 4.84 16.16
C GLY A 445 -7.70 5.51 16.61
N LYS A 446 -6.85 5.94 15.66
CA LYS A 446 -5.56 6.58 15.96
C LYS A 446 -5.64 8.11 15.88
N PRO A 447 -4.70 8.85 16.48
CA PRO A 447 -4.76 10.31 16.54
C PRO A 447 -4.83 11.01 15.17
N GLU A 448 -4.05 10.56 14.18
CA GLU A 448 -4.04 11.14 12.83
C GLU A 448 -5.35 10.85 12.08
N GLU A 449 -5.82 9.59 12.12
CA GLU A 449 -7.11 9.18 11.53
C GLU A 449 -8.28 9.96 12.14
N ASN A 450 -8.32 10.07 13.47
CA ASN A 450 -9.39 10.76 14.17
C ASN A 450 -9.43 12.25 13.85
N LEU A 451 -8.25 12.89 13.72
CA LEU A 451 -8.17 14.28 13.31
C LEU A 451 -8.69 14.48 11.88
N GLY A 452 -8.39 13.55 10.97
CA GLY A 452 -8.96 13.53 9.63
C GLY A 452 -10.49 13.49 9.64
N TRP A 453 -11.08 12.58 10.41
CA TRP A 453 -12.54 12.50 10.58
C TRP A 453 -13.16 13.78 11.17
N ASP A 454 -12.50 14.38 12.16
CA ASP A 454 -12.94 15.66 12.73
C ASP A 454 -12.94 16.78 11.68
N TYR A 455 -11.94 16.81 10.78
CA TYR A 455 -11.90 17.79 9.69
C TYR A 455 -12.99 17.56 8.65
N ILE A 456 -13.28 16.30 8.28
CA ILE A 456 -14.43 16.00 7.39
C ILE A 456 -15.74 16.48 8.06
N ALA A 457 -15.94 16.19 9.34
CA ALA A 457 -17.14 16.58 10.07
C ALA A 457 -17.32 18.10 10.10
N LYS A 458 -16.24 18.85 10.41
CA LYS A 458 -16.25 20.32 10.40
C LYS A 458 -16.54 20.90 9.01
N ALA A 459 -15.90 20.37 7.96
CA ALA A 459 -16.11 20.81 6.58
C ALA A 459 -17.54 20.58 6.12
N ARG A 460 -18.10 19.39 6.38
CA ARG A 460 -19.49 19.08 6.05
C ARG A 460 -20.46 20.01 6.79
N ALA A 461 -20.27 20.22 8.09
CA ALA A 461 -21.12 21.10 8.88
C ALA A 461 -21.07 22.55 8.39
N ALA A 462 -19.88 23.06 8.08
CA ALA A 462 -19.70 24.40 7.52
C ALA A 462 -20.37 24.54 6.14
N ALA A 463 -20.26 23.53 5.27
CA ALA A 463 -20.89 23.53 3.96
C ALA A 463 -22.43 23.58 4.05
N VAL A 464 -23.04 22.77 4.94
CA VAL A 464 -24.49 22.76 5.16
C VAL A 464 -24.99 24.09 5.75
N GLN A 465 -24.24 24.69 6.69
CA GLN A 465 -24.62 25.97 7.31
C GLN A 465 -24.43 27.16 6.37
N GLY A 466 -23.37 27.14 5.56
CA GLY A 466 -22.97 28.24 4.70
C GLY A 466 -23.67 28.28 3.34
N ASN A 467 -24.27 27.17 2.89
CA ASN A 467 -24.86 27.09 1.56
C ASN A 467 -26.10 26.16 1.51
N ALA A 468 -27.25 26.70 1.11
CA ALA A 468 -28.52 25.97 1.06
C ALA A 468 -28.56 24.88 -0.03
N GLU A 469 -27.87 25.09 -1.15
CA GLU A 469 -27.78 24.11 -2.23
C GLU A 469 -26.94 22.90 -1.80
N MET A 470 -25.86 23.12 -1.04
CA MET A 470 -25.10 22.06 -0.39
C MET A 470 -25.93 21.28 0.62
N ALA A 471 -26.74 21.96 1.43
CA ALA A 471 -27.65 21.30 2.35
C ALA A 471 -28.65 20.39 1.61
N THR A 472 -29.18 20.84 0.47
CA THR A 472 -30.06 20.04 -0.40
C THR A 472 -29.34 18.82 -0.96
N LEU A 473 -28.15 19.00 -1.54
CA LEU A 473 -27.35 17.91 -2.12
C LEU A 473 -26.99 16.85 -1.07
N LEU A 474 -26.47 17.28 0.07
CA LEU A 474 -26.08 16.37 1.16
C LEU A 474 -27.27 15.73 1.87
N ALA A 475 -28.50 16.21 1.67
CA ALA A 475 -29.73 15.54 2.11
C ALA A 475 -30.28 14.54 1.06
N GLY A 476 -29.57 14.33 -0.06
CA GLY A 476 -29.97 13.45 -1.15
C GLY A 476 -30.86 14.10 -2.22
N GLY A 477 -30.97 15.43 -2.22
CA GLY A 477 -31.65 16.20 -3.26
C GLY A 477 -30.76 16.51 -4.46
N GLU A 478 -31.30 17.23 -5.44
CA GLU A 478 -30.59 17.71 -6.62
C GLU A 478 -30.41 19.23 -6.56
N SER A 479 -29.32 19.73 -7.14
CA SER A 479 -29.08 21.17 -7.32
C SER A 479 -28.48 21.46 -8.69
N SER A 480 -28.93 22.54 -9.31
CA SER A 480 -28.33 23.07 -10.54
C SER A 480 -27.06 23.89 -10.31
N ASP A 481 -26.78 24.28 -9.06
CA ASP A 481 -25.59 25.07 -8.72
C ASP A 481 -24.31 24.23 -8.91
N GLU A 482 -23.48 24.66 -9.87
CA GLU A 482 -22.24 23.95 -10.22
C GLU A 482 -21.21 24.01 -9.08
N ALA A 483 -21.10 25.13 -8.38
CA ALA A 483 -20.13 25.27 -7.30
C ALA A 483 -20.49 24.36 -6.12
N ALA A 484 -21.78 24.27 -5.77
CA ALA A 484 -22.28 23.33 -4.77
C ALA A 484 -22.05 21.87 -5.20
N ARG A 485 -22.30 21.51 -6.47
CA ARG A 485 -22.02 20.14 -6.96
C ARG A 485 -20.54 19.79 -6.89
N GLN A 486 -19.66 20.72 -7.28
CA GLN A 486 -18.21 20.53 -7.21
C GLN A 486 -17.72 20.43 -5.75
N ALA A 487 -18.28 21.24 -4.85
CA ALA A 487 -17.97 21.18 -3.42
C ALA A 487 -18.45 19.86 -2.80
N CYS A 488 -19.61 19.35 -3.20
CA CYS A 488 -20.12 18.05 -2.77
C CYS A 488 -19.19 16.92 -3.23
N MET A 489 -18.77 16.91 -4.49
CA MET A 489 -17.82 15.91 -5.00
C MET A 489 -16.44 16.02 -4.32
N ALA A 490 -15.97 17.23 -4.02
CA ALA A 490 -14.72 17.41 -3.26
C ALA A 490 -14.84 16.86 -1.83
N LEU A 491 -15.99 17.05 -1.16
CA LEU A 491 -16.24 16.47 0.16
C LEU A 491 -16.26 14.93 0.09
N TYR A 492 -16.94 14.35 -0.91
CA TYR A 492 -16.97 12.90 -1.10
C TYR A 492 -15.59 12.32 -1.45
N ALA A 493 -14.78 13.04 -2.24
CA ALA A 493 -13.38 12.66 -2.48
C ALA A 493 -12.60 12.62 -1.17
N ALA A 494 -12.78 13.60 -0.27
CA ALA A 494 -12.12 13.61 1.05
C ALA A 494 -12.58 12.47 1.98
N GLN A 495 -13.72 11.84 1.72
CA GLN A 495 -14.23 10.68 2.45
C GLN A 495 -13.64 9.33 2.00
N GLY A 496 -12.82 9.33 0.96
CA GLY A 496 -12.16 8.11 0.47
C GLY A 496 -11.26 7.44 1.50
N SER A 497 -11.20 6.11 1.49
CA SER A 497 -10.42 5.34 2.47
C SER A 497 -8.91 5.53 2.31
N ASP A 498 -8.45 5.86 1.10
CA ASP A 498 -7.04 5.97 0.74
C ASP A 498 -6.27 6.95 1.62
N TRP A 499 -6.89 8.05 2.03
CA TRP A 499 -6.23 9.07 2.86
C TRP A 499 -5.85 8.51 4.23
N PHE A 500 -6.77 7.74 4.82
CA PHE A 500 -6.63 7.19 6.16
C PHE A 500 -5.68 6.00 6.20
N TRP A 501 -5.53 5.28 5.08
CA TRP A 501 -4.54 4.20 4.94
C TRP A 501 -3.11 4.64 5.29
N TRP A 502 -2.77 5.90 5.02
CA TRP A 502 -1.43 6.47 5.25
C TRP A 502 -1.29 7.18 6.60
N TYR A 503 -2.39 7.37 7.34
CA TYR A 503 -2.36 7.93 8.68
C TYR A 503 -2.02 6.85 9.72
N GLY A 504 -1.40 7.28 10.83
CA GLY A 504 -0.89 6.38 11.85
C GLY A 504 0.44 5.70 11.48
N ASP A 505 0.80 4.68 12.26
CA ASP A 505 2.11 4.01 12.14
C ASP A 505 1.98 2.60 11.49
N ASP A 506 0.84 2.28 10.88
CA ASP A 506 0.55 0.96 10.30
C ASP A 506 1.19 0.78 8.92
N HIS A 507 1.25 1.86 8.13
CA HIS A 507 1.80 1.83 6.78
C HIS A 507 2.82 2.96 6.58
N PHE A 508 3.87 2.65 5.82
CA PHE A 508 4.88 3.61 5.41
C PHE A 508 4.80 3.86 3.91
N SER A 509 4.91 5.13 3.52
CA SER A 509 5.12 5.52 2.13
C SER A 509 5.95 6.80 2.09
N PRO A 510 6.92 6.91 1.15
CA PRO A 510 7.64 8.16 0.91
C PRO A 510 6.71 9.27 0.39
N HIS A 511 5.48 8.92 -0.02
CA HIS A 511 4.48 9.85 -0.49
C HIS A 511 3.39 10.18 0.54
N ALA A 512 3.49 9.71 1.79
CA ALA A 512 2.47 9.95 2.83
C ALA A 512 2.12 11.44 2.99
N GLY A 513 3.11 12.34 2.91
CA GLY A 513 2.88 13.79 2.92
C GLY A 513 2.09 14.32 1.71
N ARG A 514 2.19 13.67 0.54
CA ARG A 514 1.38 14.02 -0.64
C ARG A 514 -0.08 13.59 -0.47
N PHE A 515 -0.32 12.42 0.10
CA PHE A 515 -1.68 11.94 0.41
C PHE A 515 -2.36 12.84 1.44
N ASP A 516 -1.65 13.21 2.50
CA ASP A 516 -2.15 14.18 3.48
C ASP A 516 -2.50 15.53 2.85
N LEU A 517 -1.64 16.04 1.96
CA LEU A 517 -1.90 17.29 1.26
C LEU A 517 -3.12 17.18 0.33
N LEU A 518 -3.27 16.08 -0.42
CA LEU A 518 -4.45 15.87 -1.27
C LEU A 518 -5.75 15.84 -0.46
N PHE A 519 -5.77 15.08 0.64
CA PHE A 519 -6.91 15.03 1.56
C PHE A 519 -7.31 16.42 2.04
N ARG A 520 -6.34 17.18 2.58
CA ARG A 520 -6.59 18.55 3.05
C ARG A 520 -6.99 19.47 1.90
N SER A 521 -6.44 19.29 0.70
CA SER A 521 -6.78 20.11 -0.48
C SER A 521 -8.22 19.91 -0.93
N HIS A 522 -8.75 18.69 -0.86
CA HIS A 522 -10.18 18.45 -1.08
C HIS A 522 -11.04 19.22 -0.08
N LEU A 523 -10.70 19.16 1.21
CA LEU A 523 -11.44 19.92 2.24
C LEU A 523 -11.33 21.43 2.03
N MET A 524 -10.13 21.97 1.79
CA MET A 524 -9.94 23.39 1.51
C MET A 524 -10.74 23.84 0.27
N ASN A 525 -10.81 23.00 -0.76
CA ASN A 525 -11.57 23.29 -1.97
C ASN A 525 -13.09 23.37 -1.71
N VAL A 526 -13.63 22.59 -0.76
CA VAL A 526 -15.04 22.73 -0.32
C VAL A 526 -15.31 24.16 0.16
N TYR A 527 -14.46 24.69 1.05
CA TYR A 527 -14.62 26.06 1.55
C TYR A 527 -14.49 27.10 0.43
N GLN A 528 -13.48 26.94 -0.44
CA GLN A 528 -13.22 27.88 -1.53
C GLN A 528 -14.36 27.95 -2.54
N LEU A 529 -14.89 26.80 -2.99
CA LEU A 529 -16.01 26.72 -3.94
C LEU A 529 -17.29 27.35 -3.38
N LEU A 530 -17.49 27.27 -2.07
CA LEU A 530 -18.65 27.85 -1.38
C LEU A 530 -18.41 29.30 -0.92
N ALA A 531 -17.27 29.90 -1.28
CA ALA A 531 -16.85 31.23 -0.84
C ALA A 531 -16.85 31.41 0.69
N LEU A 532 -16.48 30.35 1.42
CA LEU A 532 -16.30 30.34 2.87
C LEU A 532 -14.83 30.54 3.25
N GLU A 533 -14.58 31.02 4.46
CA GLU A 533 -13.22 31.13 5.00
C GLU A 533 -12.63 29.74 5.25
N VAL A 534 -11.42 29.49 4.73
CA VAL A 534 -10.70 28.22 4.92
C VAL A 534 -10.11 28.19 6.34
N PRO A 535 -10.45 27.19 7.19
CA PRO A 535 -9.87 27.07 8.52
C PRO A 535 -8.35 26.93 8.50
N GLY A 536 -7.65 27.72 9.31
CA GLY A 536 -6.17 27.72 9.35
C GLY A 536 -5.55 26.38 9.73
N GLU A 537 -6.28 25.52 10.46
CA GLU A 537 -5.83 24.18 10.81
C GLU A 537 -5.63 23.25 9.59
N LEU A 538 -6.36 23.47 8.49
CA LEU A 538 -6.19 22.71 7.24
C LEU A 538 -4.87 23.01 6.52
N GLN A 539 -4.17 24.08 6.90
CA GLN A 539 -2.83 24.39 6.38
C GLN A 539 -1.73 23.57 7.07
N GLN A 540 -2.05 22.93 8.19
CA GLN A 540 -1.10 22.12 8.95
C GLN A 540 -1.23 20.64 8.53
N PRO A 541 -0.11 19.95 8.23
CA PRO A 541 -0.15 18.52 7.96
C PRO A 541 -0.71 17.73 9.13
N ILE A 542 -1.62 16.79 8.85
CA ILE A 542 -2.06 15.79 9.85
C ILE A 542 -0.96 14.75 10.01
N LYS A 543 -0.45 14.25 8.88
CA LYS A 543 0.65 13.28 8.85
C LYS A 543 1.91 13.93 9.40
N LYS A 544 2.39 13.45 10.55
CA LYS A 544 3.66 13.91 11.10
C LYS A 544 4.80 13.15 10.45
N GLU A 545 5.80 13.87 9.94
CA GLU A 545 7.04 13.25 9.48
C GLU A 545 7.77 12.65 10.68
N ARG A 546 7.83 11.32 10.73
CA ARG A 546 8.66 10.57 11.69
C ARG A 546 9.71 9.78 10.91
N PRO A 547 10.93 9.63 11.46
CA PRO A 547 11.92 8.74 10.87
C PRO A 547 11.34 7.31 10.77
N PRO A 548 11.52 6.59 9.65
CA PRO A 548 11.06 5.22 9.48
C PRO A 548 11.46 4.32 10.65
N GLY A 549 10.56 3.44 11.10
CA GLY A 549 10.78 2.51 12.20
C GLY A 549 11.01 3.15 13.58
N PHE A 550 10.85 4.46 13.77
CA PHE A 550 10.88 5.08 15.09
C PHE A 550 9.70 4.59 15.94
N VAL A 551 9.98 3.99 17.11
CA VAL A 551 8.94 3.51 18.04
C VAL A 551 8.80 4.47 19.22
N ARG A 552 9.90 4.84 19.89
CA ARG A 552 9.90 5.82 20.98
C ARG A 552 11.28 6.44 21.20
N ALA A 553 11.30 7.65 21.77
CA ALA A 553 12.52 8.28 22.29
C ALA A 553 12.82 7.78 23.73
N PRO A 554 14.07 7.92 24.20
CA PRO A 554 14.42 7.68 25.60
C PRO A 554 13.62 8.58 26.54
N ALA A 555 13.19 8.02 27.67
CA ALA A 555 12.40 8.71 28.70
C ALA A 555 13.24 9.12 29.93
N GLY A 556 14.52 8.72 29.99
CA GLY A 556 15.44 9.03 31.09
C GLY A 556 16.82 8.37 30.90
N LEU A 557 17.74 8.61 31.83
CA LEU A 557 19.07 7.99 31.81
C LEU A 557 18.97 6.47 32.08
N VAL A 558 19.83 5.69 31.43
CA VAL A 558 19.92 4.22 31.61
C VAL A 558 21.38 3.76 31.70
N THR A 559 21.65 2.79 32.59
CA THR A 559 22.98 2.16 32.75
C THR A 559 22.83 0.62 32.71
N PRO A 560 22.45 0.04 31.56
CA PRO A 560 22.20 -1.39 31.42
C PRO A 560 23.49 -2.23 31.47
N ALA A 561 23.38 -3.49 31.87
CA ALA A 561 24.49 -4.43 31.84
C ALA A 561 24.73 -4.95 30.40
N ILE A 562 25.98 -4.99 29.95
CA ILE A 562 26.35 -5.50 28.61
C ILE A 562 26.71 -6.98 28.68
N THR A 563 25.68 -7.84 28.76
CA THR A 563 25.85 -9.29 29.02
C THR A 563 25.35 -10.19 27.88
N GLY A 564 24.83 -9.62 26.78
CA GLY A 564 24.34 -10.38 25.61
C GLY A 564 23.09 -11.23 25.87
N VAL A 565 22.54 -11.17 27.09
CA VAL A 565 21.29 -11.81 27.54
C VAL A 565 20.53 -10.81 28.42
N VAL A 566 19.28 -10.53 28.05
CA VAL A 566 18.41 -9.63 28.83
C VAL A 566 17.81 -10.42 29.98
N ASN A 567 18.37 -10.27 31.18
CA ASN A 567 17.91 -10.99 32.37
C ASN A 567 16.88 -10.20 33.18
N ASP A 568 16.76 -8.89 32.96
CA ASP A 568 15.81 -8.01 33.64
C ASP A 568 15.12 -7.07 32.62
N TYR A 569 13.78 -7.11 32.60
CA TYR A 569 12.92 -6.30 31.73
C TYR A 569 13.09 -4.78 31.99
N PHE A 570 13.48 -4.38 33.20
CA PHE A 570 13.54 -2.97 33.60
C PHE A 570 14.76 -2.21 33.05
N GLU A 571 15.83 -2.90 32.64
CA GLU A 571 17.11 -2.25 32.25
C GLU A 571 17.02 -1.34 31.02
N TRP A 572 16.11 -1.64 30.09
CA TRP A 572 15.91 -0.89 28.84
C TRP A 572 14.55 -0.19 28.76
N LEU A 573 13.81 -0.14 29.87
CA LEU A 573 12.43 0.37 29.89
C LEU A 573 12.36 1.84 29.45
N SER A 574 13.30 2.65 29.93
CA SER A 574 13.41 4.08 29.62
C SER A 574 14.24 4.38 28.37
N ALA A 575 14.68 3.36 27.62
CA ALA A 575 15.47 3.52 26.42
C ALA A 575 14.61 3.86 25.19
N GLY A 576 15.21 4.58 24.25
CA GLY A 576 14.65 4.78 22.91
C GLY A 576 14.67 3.46 22.13
N LEU A 577 13.73 3.33 21.21
CA LEU A 577 13.53 2.10 20.43
C LEU A 577 13.19 2.44 18.98
N TYR A 578 13.86 1.74 18.09
CA TYR A 578 13.53 1.61 16.68
C TYR A 578 13.17 0.17 16.35
N ASP A 579 12.10 -0.02 15.59
CA ASP A 579 11.77 -1.27 14.91
C ASP A 579 12.53 -1.28 13.59
N LEU A 580 13.54 -2.15 13.49
CA LEU A 580 14.38 -2.28 12.31
C LEU A 580 13.69 -3.09 11.20
N THR A 581 12.60 -3.79 11.49
CA THR A 581 11.81 -4.53 10.48
C THR A 581 10.97 -3.60 9.61
N ARG A 582 10.68 -2.39 10.09
CA ARG A 582 9.87 -1.36 9.42
C ARG A 582 10.70 -0.36 8.62
N GLN A 583 11.97 -0.67 8.37
CA GLN A 583 12.93 0.26 7.73
C GLN A 583 13.49 -0.27 6.40
N GLY A 584 12.89 -1.34 5.87
CA GLY A 584 13.08 -1.79 4.49
C GLY A 584 11.89 -1.35 3.64
N GLY A 585 12.15 -1.00 2.37
CA GLY A 585 11.10 -1.01 1.36
C GLY A 585 10.53 -2.43 1.21
N ALA A 586 9.37 -2.57 0.57
CA ALA A 586 8.62 -3.84 0.46
C ALA A 586 9.36 -5.04 -0.20
N MET A 587 10.63 -4.87 -0.60
CA MET A 587 11.47 -5.94 -1.12
C MET A 587 12.94 -5.74 -0.76
N HIS A 588 13.43 -6.37 0.30
CA HIS A 588 14.75 -6.99 0.30
C HIS A 588 14.75 -8.15 1.32
N ALA A 589 14.90 -9.39 0.84
CA ALA A 589 14.95 -10.59 1.69
C ALA A 589 16.22 -10.68 2.57
N ALA A 590 17.14 -9.72 2.44
CA ALA A 590 18.29 -9.58 3.35
C ALA A 590 17.91 -8.85 4.67
N ASP A 591 16.71 -8.25 4.75
CA ASP A 591 16.32 -7.30 5.79
C ASP A 591 15.87 -7.95 7.12
N ASN A 592 15.66 -9.27 7.16
CA ASN A 592 15.12 -9.98 8.33
C ASN A 592 16.19 -10.50 9.32
N LEU A 593 17.36 -9.87 9.39
CA LEU A 593 18.40 -10.27 10.35
C LEU A 593 18.19 -9.61 11.72
N LEU A 594 17.91 -8.31 11.72
CA LEU A 594 17.77 -7.49 12.92
C LEU A 594 16.31 -7.05 13.08
N GLN A 595 15.83 -7.05 14.32
CA GLN A 595 14.44 -6.75 14.67
C GLN A 595 14.31 -5.40 15.38
N SER A 596 15.08 -5.20 16.45
CA SER A 596 14.91 -4.04 17.33
C SER A 596 16.26 -3.39 17.60
N PHE A 597 16.26 -2.06 17.63
CA PHE A 597 17.41 -1.25 18.02
C PHE A 597 17.03 -0.34 19.18
N TYR A 598 17.58 -0.65 20.35
CA TYR A 598 17.47 0.16 21.55
C TYR A 598 18.69 1.05 21.71
N TYR A 599 18.46 2.27 22.19
CA TYR A 599 19.53 3.16 22.57
C TYR A 599 19.18 3.95 23.84
N GLY A 600 20.19 4.26 24.63
CA GLY A 600 20.08 5.08 25.82
C GLY A 600 21.44 5.58 26.24
N PHE A 601 21.51 6.37 27.31
CA PHE A 601 22.75 6.97 27.77
C PHE A 601 22.70 7.27 29.27
N ASP A 602 23.88 7.36 29.87
CA ASP A 602 24.10 8.04 31.15
C ASP A 602 25.09 9.20 30.96
N LEU A 603 25.74 9.66 32.04
CA LEU A 603 26.68 10.77 31.97
C LEU A 603 28.05 10.37 31.38
N GLU A 604 28.34 9.08 31.25
CA GLU A 604 29.65 8.56 30.84
C GLU A 604 29.59 7.77 29.52
N TYR A 605 28.49 7.08 29.23
CA TYR A 605 28.37 6.16 28.11
C TYR A 605 27.05 6.27 27.33
N LEU A 606 27.13 5.99 26.03
CA LEU A 606 26.00 5.59 25.19
C LEU A 606 25.86 4.08 25.20
N TYR A 607 24.65 3.60 25.39
CA TYR A 607 24.28 2.20 25.44
C TYR A 607 23.43 1.83 24.24
N PHE A 608 23.73 0.68 23.64
CA PHE A 608 23.00 0.13 22.52
C PHE A 608 22.63 -1.31 22.79
N ARG A 609 21.43 -1.70 22.34
CA ARG A 609 21.03 -3.10 22.25
C ARG A 609 20.40 -3.37 20.90
N ILE A 610 20.85 -4.43 20.26
CA ILE A 610 20.39 -4.87 18.95
C ILE A 610 19.86 -6.29 19.10
N ASP A 611 18.58 -6.47 18.80
CA ASP A 611 17.94 -7.78 18.80
C ASP A 611 17.84 -8.31 17.37
N GLY A 612 18.10 -9.60 17.19
CA GLY A 612 17.84 -10.31 15.94
C GLY A 612 16.43 -10.89 15.90
N VAL A 613 15.92 -11.15 14.69
CA VAL A 613 14.67 -11.93 14.50
C VAL A 613 14.83 -13.35 15.08
N GLN A 614 16.06 -13.86 15.04
CA GLN A 614 16.51 -15.04 15.80
C GLN A 614 17.69 -14.63 16.70
N PRO A 615 18.02 -15.42 17.74
CA PRO A 615 19.23 -15.21 18.53
C PRO A 615 20.46 -15.01 17.61
N LEU A 616 21.23 -13.94 17.83
CA LEU A 616 22.29 -13.55 16.89
C LEU A 616 23.39 -14.62 16.79
N GLU A 617 23.65 -15.37 17.86
CA GLU A 617 24.56 -16.53 17.88
C GLU A 617 24.12 -17.69 16.98
N LYS A 618 22.85 -17.72 16.56
CA LYS A 618 22.36 -18.70 15.57
C LYS A 618 22.48 -18.20 14.13
N THR A 619 22.64 -16.90 13.94
CA THR A 619 22.54 -16.27 12.61
C THR A 619 23.86 -15.67 12.12
N PHE A 620 24.75 -15.30 13.04
CA PHE A 620 26.10 -14.84 12.75
C PHE A 620 27.11 -15.99 12.84
N ARG A 621 28.16 -15.92 12.03
CA ARG A 621 29.33 -16.79 12.13
C ARG A 621 30.44 -16.11 12.95
N PRO A 622 31.40 -16.84 13.53
CA PRO A 622 32.49 -16.24 14.30
C PRO A 622 33.30 -15.18 13.53
N GLU A 623 33.41 -15.34 12.21
CA GLU A 623 34.08 -14.40 11.31
C GLU A 623 33.23 -13.20 10.89
N ASP A 624 31.91 -13.22 11.14
CA ASP A 624 31.02 -12.13 10.82
C ASP A 624 31.23 -10.96 11.81
N ARG A 625 30.97 -9.74 11.34
CA ARG A 625 31.04 -8.52 12.16
C ARG A 625 29.74 -7.75 12.10
N LEU A 626 29.26 -7.31 13.27
CA LEU A 626 28.23 -6.30 13.39
C LEU A 626 28.90 -4.99 13.80
N SER A 627 28.91 -4.02 12.90
CA SER A 627 29.52 -2.72 13.11
C SER A 627 28.46 -1.69 13.47
N LEU A 628 28.64 -1.00 14.60
CA LEU A 628 27.85 0.15 15.01
C LEU A 628 28.54 1.42 14.54
N HIS A 629 27.86 2.23 13.72
CA HIS A 629 28.37 3.49 13.21
C HIS A 629 27.62 4.67 13.84
N LEU A 630 28.37 5.68 14.31
CA LEU A 630 27.84 6.91 14.89
C LEU A 630 28.38 8.12 14.12
N LEU A 631 27.48 9.01 13.69
CA LEU A 631 27.80 10.23 12.98
C LEU A 631 27.52 11.42 13.90
N CYS A 632 28.60 11.96 14.48
CA CYS A 632 28.58 13.11 15.36
C CYS A 632 29.97 13.78 15.40
N GLY A 633 30.07 15.00 14.85
CA GLY A 633 31.34 15.72 14.71
C GLY A 633 32.42 15.00 13.86
N GLY A 634 32.06 13.88 13.23
CA GLY A 634 32.90 12.91 12.54
C GLY A 634 32.17 11.57 12.44
N GLU A 635 32.72 10.62 11.69
CA GLU A 635 32.17 9.26 11.58
C GLU A 635 32.97 8.29 12.47
N TRP A 636 32.26 7.60 13.35
CA TRP A 636 32.81 6.70 14.35
C TRP A 636 32.29 5.28 14.14
N ARG A 637 33.09 4.27 14.49
CA ARG A 637 32.70 2.86 14.36
C ARG A 637 33.20 2.02 15.53
N LEU A 638 32.32 1.14 16.03
CA LEU A 638 32.66 0.03 16.92
C LEU A 638 32.30 -1.29 16.23
N ASP A 639 33.29 -2.16 16.02
CA ASP A 639 33.08 -3.50 15.47
C ASP A 639 32.82 -4.51 16.60
N MET A 640 31.77 -5.32 16.43
CA MET A 640 31.38 -6.38 17.38
C MET A 640 31.42 -7.75 16.69
N GLN A 641 31.80 -8.77 17.45
CA GLN A 641 31.82 -10.17 17.06
C GLN A 641 31.11 -11.02 18.11
N LEU A 642 30.74 -12.26 17.78
CA LEU A 642 30.12 -13.18 18.73
C LEU A 642 30.98 -13.38 19.99
N GLY A 643 30.33 -13.30 21.15
CA GLY A 643 30.96 -13.38 22.47
C GLY A 643 31.11 -12.01 23.16
N GLU A 644 31.77 -12.03 24.31
CA GLU A 644 32.16 -10.83 25.06
C GLU A 644 33.48 -10.29 24.52
N GLY A 645 33.59 -8.97 24.38
CA GLY A 645 34.80 -8.34 23.88
C GLY A 645 34.92 -6.86 24.23
N GLU A 646 36.14 -6.36 24.05
CA GLU A 646 36.46 -4.94 24.08
C GLU A 646 36.94 -4.54 22.68
N GLY A 647 36.39 -3.45 22.16
CA GLY A 647 36.73 -2.93 20.84
C GLY A 647 37.19 -1.48 20.95
N GLU A 648 38.31 -1.15 20.32
CA GLU A 648 38.70 0.26 20.21
C GLU A 648 37.72 0.99 19.30
N LEU A 649 37.15 2.09 19.79
CA LEU A 649 36.31 2.97 19.00
C LEU A 649 37.17 3.63 17.92
N GLN A 650 36.78 3.51 16.66
CA GLN A 650 37.52 4.03 15.52
C GLN A 650 36.86 5.31 15.00
N VAL A 651 37.65 6.20 14.41
CA VAL A 651 37.19 7.43 13.76
C VAL A 651 37.71 7.47 12.32
N LEU A 652 36.85 7.84 11.37
CA LEU A 652 37.21 7.98 9.97
C LEU A 652 37.95 9.32 9.77
N ARG A 653 39.20 9.26 9.30
CA ARG A 653 40.01 10.43 8.92
C ARG A 653 40.71 10.15 7.60
N GLU A 654 40.63 11.09 6.66
CA GLU A 654 41.30 10.99 5.35
C GLU A 654 40.96 9.68 4.59
N GLY A 655 39.74 9.17 4.76
CA GLY A 655 39.28 7.93 4.12
C GLY A 655 39.73 6.63 4.78
N ALA A 656 40.43 6.67 5.92
CA ALA A 656 40.87 5.50 6.67
C ALA A 656 40.40 5.53 8.14
N TRP A 657 40.13 4.34 8.69
CA TRP A 657 39.72 4.17 10.08
C TRP A 657 40.94 4.19 11.01
N HIS A 658 40.92 5.08 11.99
CA HIS A 658 41.98 5.24 12.97
C HIS A 658 41.44 4.98 14.38
N GLY A 659 42.24 4.33 15.24
CA GLY A 659 41.90 4.14 16.65
C GLY A 659 41.80 5.48 17.39
N SER A 660 40.77 5.63 18.22
CA SER A 660 40.58 6.84 19.04
C SER A 660 41.26 6.76 20.42
N GLY A 661 41.83 5.62 20.79
CA GLY A 661 42.32 5.32 22.13
C GLY A 661 41.21 5.08 23.17
N SER A 662 39.94 5.18 22.78
CA SER A 662 38.79 4.91 23.66
C SER A 662 38.24 3.51 23.41
N ILE A 663 38.00 2.76 24.48
CA ILE A 663 37.55 1.37 24.41
C ILE A 663 36.05 1.28 24.69
N GLY A 664 35.31 0.75 23.72
CA GLY A 664 33.93 0.28 23.90
C GLY A 664 33.92 -1.15 24.43
N ARG A 665 32.89 -1.52 25.19
CA ARG A 665 32.62 -2.93 25.54
C ARG A 665 31.39 -3.41 24.81
N TYR A 666 31.42 -4.65 24.35
CA TYR A 666 30.26 -5.29 23.76
C TYR A 666 30.12 -6.74 24.23
N CYS A 667 28.91 -7.26 24.12
CA CYS A 667 28.63 -8.68 24.24
C CYS A 667 27.58 -9.05 23.20
N MET A 668 27.89 -10.04 22.36
CA MET A 668 27.02 -10.51 21.29
C MET A 668 26.72 -12.00 21.46
N GLY A 669 25.50 -12.30 21.90
CA GLY A 669 24.98 -13.65 22.03
C GLY A 669 23.57 -13.67 21.46
N ARG A 670 22.57 -13.86 22.33
CA ARG A 670 21.14 -13.80 21.95
C ARG A 670 20.78 -12.45 21.33
N SER A 671 21.29 -11.39 21.93
CA SER A 671 21.28 -10.02 21.38
C SER A 671 22.70 -9.46 21.43
N ALA A 672 22.93 -8.33 20.74
CA ALA A 672 24.16 -7.58 20.85
C ALA A 672 23.94 -6.37 21.77
N GLY A 673 24.70 -6.28 22.86
CA GLY A 673 24.78 -5.09 23.70
C GLY A 673 26.12 -4.39 23.50
N ALA A 674 26.13 -3.06 23.48
CA ALA A 674 27.36 -2.28 23.45
C ALA A 674 27.28 -1.04 24.36
N ARG A 675 28.42 -0.66 24.94
CA ARG A 675 28.62 0.64 25.58
C ARG A 675 29.77 1.39 24.91
N VAL A 676 29.53 2.65 24.57
CA VAL A 676 30.48 3.54 23.89
C VAL A 676 30.76 4.74 24.79
N PRO A 677 32.03 5.08 25.08
CA PRO A 677 32.35 6.27 25.87
C PRO A 677 31.86 7.57 25.21
N LEU A 678 31.19 8.42 25.98
CA LEU A 678 30.71 9.74 25.53
C LEU A 678 31.81 10.79 25.29
N PRO A 679 32.86 10.91 26.14
CA PRO A 679 33.87 11.96 26.01
C PRO A 679 34.51 12.14 24.62
N PRO A 680 34.88 11.07 23.87
CA PRO A 680 35.46 11.24 22.53
C PRO A 680 34.49 11.79 21.48
N LEU A 681 33.18 11.58 21.66
CA LEU A 681 32.13 11.96 20.70
C LEU A 681 31.77 13.45 20.76
N ARG A 682 32.17 14.16 21.83
CA ARG A 682 31.94 15.61 22.04
C ARG A 682 30.47 16.02 21.83
N LEU A 683 29.53 15.21 22.33
CA LEU A 683 28.10 15.51 22.20
C LEU A 683 27.70 16.66 23.12
N GLU A 684 27.07 17.69 22.55
CA GLU A 684 26.42 18.75 23.32
C GLU A 684 25.05 18.29 23.83
N GLY A 685 24.59 18.82 24.96
CA GLY A 685 23.29 18.48 25.52
C GLY A 685 22.15 18.88 24.59
N GLY A 686 21.24 17.95 24.29
CA GLY A 686 20.20 18.14 23.26
C GLY A 686 20.67 17.83 21.83
N GLY A 687 21.91 17.35 21.66
CA GLY A 687 22.46 16.96 20.37
C GLY A 687 21.78 15.72 19.77
N THR A 688 21.77 15.65 18.43
CA THR A 688 21.33 14.47 17.69
C THR A 688 22.55 13.72 17.13
N VAL A 689 22.61 12.40 17.37
CA VAL A 689 23.61 11.50 16.78
C VAL A 689 22.93 10.68 15.70
N LEU A 690 23.46 10.64 14.49
CA LEU A 690 22.91 9.70 13.50
C LEU A 690 23.60 8.35 13.65
N CYS A 691 22.85 7.25 13.55
CA CYS A 691 23.35 5.91 13.79
C CYS A 691 22.95 4.94 12.69
N TYR A 692 23.86 4.07 12.27
CA TYR A 692 23.49 2.93 11.41
C TYR A 692 24.32 1.70 11.79
N LEU A 693 23.79 0.53 11.45
CA LEU A 693 24.42 -0.77 11.67
C LEU A 693 24.84 -1.36 10.34
N CYS A 694 26.01 -1.97 10.28
CA CYS A 694 26.46 -2.75 9.12
C CYS A 694 26.80 -4.17 9.53
N VAL A 695 26.39 -5.14 8.73
CA VAL A 695 26.83 -6.53 8.89
C VAL A 695 27.81 -6.86 7.77
N THR A 696 29.00 -7.31 8.15
CA THR A 696 30.07 -7.67 7.22
C THR A 696 30.37 -9.16 7.34
N ARG A 697 30.37 -9.88 6.22
CA ARG A 697 30.77 -11.29 6.13
C ARG A 697 31.94 -11.43 5.16
N ALA A 698 33.03 -12.06 5.60
CA ALA A 698 34.24 -12.24 4.80
C ALA A 698 34.75 -10.93 4.13
N GLY A 699 34.63 -9.80 4.84
CA GLY A 699 35.05 -8.48 4.35
C GLY A 699 34.07 -7.77 3.40
N THR A 700 32.91 -8.37 3.10
CA THR A 700 31.86 -7.75 2.27
C THR A 700 30.67 -7.36 3.14
N GLN A 701 30.16 -6.13 2.99
CA GLN A 701 28.94 -5.69 3.65
C GLN A 701 27.74 -6.45 3.06
N VAL A 702 27.02 -7.21 3.87
CA VAL A 702 25.87 -8.02 3.46
C VAL A 702 24.53 -7.43 3.91
N GLY A 703 24.55 -6.40 4.77
CA GLY A 703 23.35 -5.70 5.19
C GLY A 703 23.67 -4.41 5.93
N ARG A 704 22.76 -3.45 5.85
CA ARG A 704 22.81 -2.15 6.53
C ARG A 704 21.45 -1.82 7.10
N TRP A 705 21.40 -1.41 8.37
CA TRP A 705 20.17 -0.99 9.03
C TRP A 705 20.34 0.42 9.60
N PRO A 706 19.52 1.38 9.15
CA PRO A 706 18.51 1.30 8.10
C PRO A 706 19.16 1.23 6.71
N ALA A 707 18.45 0.72 5.71
CA ALA A 707 19.01 0.57 4.36
C ALA A 707 19.35 1.94 3.75
N ASP A 708 18.47 2.93 3.93
CA ASP A 708 18.51 4.20 3.18
C ASP A 708 19.11 5.38 3.97
N ALA A 709 18.76 5.56 5.24
CA ALA A 709 19.19 6.70 6.05
C ALA A 709 19.58 6.29 7.47
N ALA A 710 20.50 7.01 8.11
CA ALA A 710 20.89 6.72 9.50
C ALA A 710 19.79 7.14 10.49
N LEU A 711 19.61 6.38 11.57
CA LEU A 711 18.67 6.62 12.67
C LEU A 711 19.06 7.88 13.44
N PRO A 712 18.17 8.88 13.58
CA PRO A 712 18.44 10.01 14.46
C PRO A 712 18.25 9.60 15.93
N LEU A 713 19.32 9.64 16.71
CA LEU A 713 19.32 9.39 18.14
C LEU A 713 19.35 10.72 18.86
N VAL A 714 18.23 11.09 19.47
CA VAL A 714 18.16 12.31 20.28
C VAL A 714 18.77 12.03 21.65
N CYS A 715 19.88 12.70 21.97
CA CYS A 715 20.51 12.69 23.28
C CYS A 715 20.01 13.92 24.06
N ALA A 716 18.96 13.74 24.87
CA ALA A 716 18.57 14.78 25.81
C ALA A 716 19.73 14.99 26.80
N GLY A 717 20.22 16.22 26.92
CA GLY A 717 21.45 16.52 27.68
C GLY A 717 21.37 16.21 29.18
N PRO A 718 22.40 16.59 29.96
CA PRO A 718 22.47 16.37 31.41
C PRO A 718 21.27 16.89 32.23
N GLU A 719 20.44 17.75 31.64
CA GLU A 719 19.31 18.42 32.30
C GLU A 719 18.20 17.46 32.77
N LEU A 720 18.11 16.24 32.21
CA LEU A 720 17.19 15.19 32.72
C LEU A 720 17.63 14.59 34.08
N GLY A 721 18.90 14.74 34.46
CA GLY A 721 19.39 14.27 35.77
C GLY A 721 19.09 15.22 36.93
N CYS A 722 18.54 16.42 36.66
CA CYS A 722 18.27 17.43 37.68
C CYS A 722 16.86 17.38 38.29
N GLU A 723 15.93 16.58 37.76
CA GLU A 723 14.61 16.36 38.38
C GLU A 723 14.58 15.06 39.20
N ALA A 724 15.45 14.98 40.21
CA ALA A 724 15.37 13.95 41.24
C ALA A 724 15.57 14.56 42.64
N HIS A 725 14.68 15.47 43.03
CA HIS A 725 14.45 15.78 44.44
C HIS A 725 12.95 15.76 44.74
N TYR A 726 12.45 14.56 45.06
CA TYR A 726 11.27 14.39 45.89
C TYR A 726 11.53 15.05 47.25
N ASN A 727 10.66 15.98 47.65
CA ASN A 727 10.44 16.28 49.07
C ASN A 727 8.95 16.03 49.36
N HIS A 728 8.74 14.88 50.02
CA HIS A 728 7.63 14.41 50.85
C HIS A 728 6.17 14.68 50.47
#